data_AF-R9HIY8-F1
#
_entry.id   AF-R9HIY8-F1
#
_cell.length_a   1.000
_cell.length_b   1.000
_cell.length_c   1.000
_cell.angle_alpha   90.00
_cell.angle_beta   90.00
_cell.angle_gamma   90.00
#
_symmetry.space_group_name_H-M   'P 1'
#
loop_
_entity.id
_entity.type
_entity.pdbx_description
1 polymer ?
#
loop_
_entity_poly.entity_id
_entity_poly.type
_entity_poly.pdbx_seq_one_letter_code
_entity_poly.pdbx_strand_id
1 'polypeptide(L)'
;MKRSLILLCGLLTGFTLQSTKVNAQTQTVANDQKLVYPYTFAPSEGLVNQTEKEHRQEICINGYWDFQPVRLPKEYVQGKGIAPELPLPENDSEWSKTRIKIPSPWNINAFAYRDLEGPDHRNYPSYPKEWEQVKMAWMKKNVTIPADWSGQQIKLYFEAVAGYSEVYINKEKVGENFDLFLPFSFDITDKVTAGENIEILVGVRSQSLFENNATIGRRIVPGGSMWGYQINGIWQDVYLLALPKIHLEDVYVKPLVSKNTLEIEVTLQNLTEKKTDVQLQGNIREWVNCAGTDVNSAPVPNWTLGNEALKVAPTKVSLPAKASQKVTLQVPVGKDILKYWTPEHPNLYALLLSVNNQKQTVDTKYERFGWREWTLQGTTQYLNGEPYALHGDSWHFMGIPQMTRRYAWAWFTAIKGMNANAVRPHAQVYPRFYLDMADEMGICVLNETANWASDGGPKLDSDLFWEASKEHLKRFVLRDRNHASVFGWSISNENKPVILHVYNRPELMPVQKKAWEEWRDIVHQYDPTRPWISADGEDDGDGILPVTVGHYGDINSMKRWIEIGKPWGIGEHSMAYYGTPEQVAKYNGERAYESQEGRMEGLANECYNLIVNQRQMGASYSTVFNMAWYALKPLPLGKKDKSKAPTVEANGVFFGNYKEGVPGVQPERVGPYCTTFNPGYDPTLPLYQEWPMYSALRAANAPGKPAWSPYAVIDKQQYDHRKATTHSKKYKEVIFIGSQNSKLKQLMDAQGVIFSKKANTPSLLLYIVDGSQKLDASTKDEIQKQIAKGADVWIWGLTPETVAAYNEILPLPVSLDNLQRSSFLPVQKSWMHGLNNSDFYFCELQKTNASSYSLKGAFVEEGDVLLNACKTDWRKWNKRPEEIKTAGTIRSEYECTAATPVFVKCQQNASTFYLNTLTEFANSEKGFNTLSAILKNAGIAFQKPEVNIDEVFFLRDEQINFPVATKEKLVKDSDGEWTLELYVFSPRPLDDLLIEPNMPKLSLFVKAKKRALLINDKPYTAVSHDGRNEIIYKELPLLQGWNKLVIKLGAGDRNDFTGYFKCDNKKDFLPLLKAAFVNPETK
;
A
#
# COMPACT_ATOMS: atom_id res chain seq x y z
N MET A 1 50.96 2.11 46.25
CA MET A 1 51.49 0.73 46.27
C MET A 1 50.33 -0.25 46.34
N LYS A 2 50.22 -1.08 45.29
CA LYS A 2 49.56 -2.40 45.18
C LYS A 2 48.54 -2.81 46.26
N ARG A 3 47.26 -2.87 45.87
CA ARG A 3 46.40 -4.09 45.86
C ARG A 3 44.94 -3.69 45.65
N SER A 4 44.43 -3.96 44.44
CA SER A 4 43.05 -4.37 44.12
C SER A 4 42.81 -4.16 42.62
N LEU A 5 43.39 -5.05 41.83
CA LEU A 5 43.07 -5.27 40.42
C LEU A 5 42.69 -6.76 40.31
N ILE A 6 41.73 -7.06 39.44
CA ILE A 6 41.17 -8.40 39.09
C ILE A 6 39.90 -8.75 39.86
N LEU A 7 38.77 -8.19 39.42
CA LEU A 7 37.64 -8.94 38.82
C LEU A 7 36.65 -7.91 38.24
N LEU A 8 36.96 -7.42 37.04
CA LEU A 8 36.14 -6.48 36.28
C LEU A 8 35.98 -7.04 34.86
N CYS A 9 35.22 -8.13 34.73
CA CYS A 9 34.74 -8.69 33.47
C CYS A 9 33.53 -9.57 33.78
N GLY A 10 32.33 -9.04 33.55
CA GLY A 10 31.08 -9.80 33.64
C GLY A 10 29.99 -9.03 34.35
N LEU A 11 29.33 -8.11 33.64
CA LEU A 11 27.97 -7.59 33.89
C LEU A 11 27.67 -6.50 32.85
N LEU A 12 27.53 -6.88 31.58
CA LEU A 12 27.00 -6.00 30.52
C LEU A 12 26.52 -6.84 29.32
N THR A 13 25.67 -7.84 29.57
CA THR A 13 24.86 -8.51 28.56
C THR A 13 23.67 -9.16 29.27
N GLY A 14 22.45 -8.65 29.04
CA GLY A 14 21.24 -9.32 29.54
C GLY A 14 20.09 -8.42 30.00
N PHE A 15 19.75 -7.36 29.26
CA PHE A 15 18.35 -6.89 29.26
C PHE A 15 17.62 -7.59 28.12
N THR A 16 17.45 -8.90 28.26
CA THR A 16 16.41 -9.63 27.54
C THR A 16 15.07 -9.19 28.12
N LEU A 17 14.15 -8.75 27.27
CA LEU A 17 12.73 -8.56 27.56
C LEU A 17 12.20 -9.79 28.30
N GLN A 18 12.18 -9.74 29.64
CA GLN A 18 11.44 -10.70 30.44
C GLN A 18 9.97 -10.34 30.29
N SER A 19 9.20 -11.32 29.82
CA SER A 19 7.74 -11.30 29.83
C SER A 19 7.26 -11.06 31.27
N THR A 20 6.90 -9.82 31.59
CA THR A 20 6.10 -9.53 32.77
C THR A 20 4.76 -10.22 32.58
N LYS A 21 4.54 -11.32 33.31
CA LYS A 21 3.20 -11.86 33.55
C LYS A 21 2.41 -10.77 34.26
N VAL A 22 1.65 -10.00 33.49
CA VAL A 22 0.66 -9.07 34.02
C VAL A 22 -0.47 -9.93 34.59
N ASN A 23 -0.56 -10.00 35.92
CA ASN A 23 -1.78 -10.40 36.60
C ASN A 23 -2.82 -9.28 36.44
N ALA A 24 -3.40 -9.18 35.24
CA ALA A 24 -4.67 -8.48 35.04
C ALA A 24 -5.75 -9.55 35.07
N GLN A 25 -6.38 -9.75 36.23
CA GLN A 25 -7.73 -10.31 36.27
C GLN A 25 -8.69 -9.26 35.73
N THR A 26 -8.66 -9.03 34.42
CA THR A 26 -9.79 -8.45 33.69
C THR A 26 -10.68 -9.63 33.29
N GLN A 27 -11.93 -9.61 33.74
CA GLN A 27 -12.97 -10.51 33.23
C GLN A 27 -13.15 -10.23 31.73
N THR A 28 -12.34 -10.86 30.89
CA THR A 28 -12.75 -11.21 29.53
C THR A 28 -13.90 -12.18 29.71
N VAL A 29 -15.13 -11.70 29.49
CA VAL A 29 -16.27 -12.59 29.32
C VAL A 29 -16.03 -13.34 28.03
N ALA A 30 -15.33 -14.47 28.13
CA ALA A 30 -15.23 -15.45 27.08
C ALA A 30 -16.64 -16.04 26.89
N ASN A 31 -17.45 -15.36 26.10
CA ASN A 31 -18.52 -16.03 25.39
C ASN A 31 -17.79 -16.87 24.35
N ASP A 32 -17.72 -18.19 24.56
CA ASP A 32 -16.64 -19.15 24.21
C ASP A 32 -15.97 -19.12 22.80
N GLN A 33 -16.31 -18.19 21.92
CA GLN A 33 -15.70 -18.04 20.59
C GLN A 33 -15.17 -16.63 20.26
N LYS A 34 -15.65 -15.54 20.87
CA LYS A 34 -15.29 -14.16 20.43
C LYS A 34 -14.37 -13.44 21.43
N LEU A 35 -13.34 -12.77 20.92
CA LEU A 35 -12.45 -11.90 21.71
C LEU A 35 -13.07 -10.50 21.80
N VAL A 36 -13.41 -10.05 23.01
CA VAL A 36 -13.98 -8.71 23.26
C VAL A 36 -12.95 -7.82 23.94
N TYR A 37 -12.68 -6.66 23.35
CA TYR A 37 -11.80 -5.65 23.93
C TYR A 37 -12.61 -4.68 24.80
N PRO A 38 -12.31 -4.56 26.12
CA PRO A 38 -13.18 -3.85 27.05
C PRO A 38 -12.94 -2.34 27.12
N TYR A 39 -11.88 -1.82 26.49
CA TYR A 39 -11.52 -0.39 26.55
C TYR A 39 -12.01 0.37 25.31
N THR A 40 -12.11 1.69 25.44
CA THR A 40 -12.46 2.59 24.32
C THR A 40 -11.48 2.42 23.17
N PHE A 41 -12.00 2.23 21.95
CA PHE A 41 -11.21 2.06 20.74
C PHE A 41 -10.43 3.33 20.38
N ALA A 42 -11.11 4.47 20.24
CA ALA A 42 -10.53 5.78 19.94
C ALA A 42 -10.71 6.74 21.12
N PRO A 43 -9.86 6.66 22.17
CA PRO A 43 -9.90 7.65 23.23
C PRO A 43 -9.49 9.02 22.68
N SER A 44 -10.34 10.02 22.88
CA SER A 44 -10.12 11.39 22.40
C SER A 44 -10.69 12.40 23.39
N GLU A 45 -10.08 13.59 23.44
CA GLU A 45 -10.70 14.77 24.04
C GLU A 45 -11.58 15.46 22.99
N GLY A 46 -12.50 16.33 23.43
CA GLY A 46 -13.32 17.13 22.53
C GLY A 46 -12.55 18.28 21.86
N LEU A 47 -13.26 19.24 21.30
CA LEU A 47 -12.66 20.43 20.67
C LEU A 47 -12.35 21.52 21.71
N VAL A 48 -13.23 21.70 22.70
CA VAL A 48 -13.08 22.68 23.78
C VAL A 48 -12.29 22.08 24.93
N ASN A 49 -11.08 22.61 25.14
CA ASN A 49 -10.19 22.16 26.22
C ASN A 49 -10.85 22.38 27.60
N GLN A 50 -10.54 21.52 28.58
CA GLN A 50 -11.08 21.63 29.94
C GLN A 50 -10.86 23.00 30.60
N THR A 51 -9.81 23.75 30.24
CA THR A 51 -9.54 25.09 30.76
C THR A 51 -10.32 26.20 30.05
N GLU A 52 -10.99 25.90 28.93
CA GLU A 52 -11.83 26.83 28.18
C GLU A 52 -13.31 26.74 28.56
N LYS A 53 -13.71 25.64 29.25
CA LYS A 53 -15.11 25.27 29.50
C LYS A 53 -15.93 26.27 30.32
N GLU A 54 -15.28 27.19 31.01
CA GLU A 54 -15.97 28.28 31.72
C GLU A 54 -16.64 29.26 30.74
N HIS A 55 -16.05 29.48 29.56
CA HIS A 55 -16.51 30.48 28.60
C HIS A 55 -16.94 29.89 27.26
N ARG A 56 -16.45 28.69 26.93
CA ARG A 56 -16.75 27.99 25.68
C ARG A 56 -17.43 26.68 25.99
N GLN A 57 -18.42 26.32 25.19
CA GLN A 57 -19.16 25.08 25.37
C GLN A 57 -19.20 24.31 24.06
N GLU A 58 -19.30 22.99 24.17
CA GLU A 58 -19.43 22.10 23.02
C GLU A 58 -20.40 20.97 23.30
N ILE A 59 -20.97 20.43 22.23
CA ILE A 59 -21.68 19.15 22.23
C ILE A 59 -21.14 18.35 21.07
N CYS A 60 -20.55 17.18 21.36
CA CYS A 60 -20.27 16.19 20.33
C CYS A 60 -21.59 15.56 19.88
N ILE A 61 -21.92 15.67 18.60
CA ILE A 61 -23.14 15.12 18.01
C ILE A 61 -22.88 13.86 17.17
N ASN A 62 -21.71 13.25 17.37
CA ASN A 62 -21.43 11.88 16.98
C ASN A 62 -22.52 10.95 17.50
N GLY A 63 -22.89 9.96 16.71
CA GLY A 63 -24.07 9.18 17.03
C GLY A 63 -24.62 8.36 15.88
N TYR A 64 -25.78 7.77 16.12
CA TYR A 64 -26.63 7.29 15.05
C TYR A 64 -27.28 8.48 14.34
N TRP A 65 -27.15 8.48 13.02
CA TRP A 65 -27.79 9.40 12.09
C TRP A 65 -28.67 8.59 11.14
N ASP A 66 -29.83 9.13 10.77
CA ASP A 66 -30.65 8.51 9.74
C ASP A 66 -29.92 8.63 8.40
N PHE A 67 -29.95 7.59 7.58
CA PHE A 67 -29.21 7.53 6.32
C PHE A 67 -30.14 7.24 5.15
N GLN A 68 -30.07 8.05 4.09
CA GLN A 68 -30.83 7.86 2.87
C GLN A 68 -29.86 7.80 1.67
N PRO A 69 -29.62 6.61 1.09
CA PRO A 69 -28.86 6.51 -0.14
C PRO A 69 -29.66 7.06 -1.32
N VAL A 70 -29.01 7.84 -2.17
CA VAL A 70 -29.61 8.41 -3.38
C VAL A 70 -29.02 7.73 -4.62
N ARG A 71 -29.89 7.20 -5.47
CA ARG A 71 -29.48 6.55 -6.73
C ARG A 71 -28.97 7.60 -7.71
N LEU A 72 -27.95 7.25 -8.47
CA LEU A 72 -27.50 8.07 -9.59
C LEU A 72 -28.58 8.10 -10.70
N PRO A 73 -28.79 9.26 -11.35
CA PRO A 73 -29.65 9.34 -12.53
C PRO A 73 -29.17 8.39 -13.65
N LYS A 74 -30.09 7.84 -14.45
CA LYS A 74 -29.74 6.85 -15.50
C LYS A 74 -28.88 7.46 -16.61
N GLU A 75 -29.04 8.75 -16.83
CA GLU A 75 -28.34 9.59 -17.78
C GLU A 75 -26.96 10.05 -17.30
N TYR A 76 -26.63 9.84 -16.02
CA TYR A 76 -25.31 10.21 -15.49
C TYR A 76 -24.21 9.35 -16.14
N VAL A 77 -23.18 10.03 -16.65
CA VAL A 77 -22.00 9.40 -17.23
C VAL A 77 -20.77 9.81 -16.43
N GLN A 78 -20.16 8.83 -15.75
CA GLN A 78 -18.92 9.00 -14.98
C GLN A 78 -17.79 9.57 -15.85
N GLY A 79 -17.02 10.52 -15.29
CA GLY A 79 -15.82 11.05 -15.94
C GLY A 79 -16.08 12.19 -16.94
N LYS A 80 -17.29 12.76 -16.99
CA LYS A 80 -17.63 13.91 -17.86
C LYS A 80 -17.49 15.27 -17.17
N GLY A 81 -17.09 15.31 -15.89
CA GLY A 81 -16.97 16.56 -15.13
C GLY A 81 -18.29 17.23 -14.77
N ILE A 82 -19.42 16.54 -14.95
CA ILE A 82 -20.75 17.04 -14.60
C ILE A 82 -21.33 16.09 -13.55
N ALA A 83 -21.19 16.47 -12.28
CA ALA A 83 -21.77 15.71 -11.18
C ALA A 83 -23.30 15.87 -11.18
N PRO A 84 -24.07 14.79 -10.90
CA PRO A 84 -25.52 14.90 -10.80
C PRO A 84 -25.90 15.73 -9.57
N GLU A 85 -27.07 16.36 -9.64
CA GLU A 85 -27.67 17.05 -8.50
C GLU A 85 -28.08 16.05 -7.41
N LEU A 86 -28.01 16.50 -6.16
CA LEU A 86 -28.53 15.76 -5.02
C LEU A 86 -29.87 16.38 -4.62
N PRO A 87 -31.01 15.80 -5.03
CA PRO A 87 -32.32 16.35 -4.70
C PRO A 87 -32.56 16.27 -3.19
N LEU A 88 -33.17 17.32 -2.61
CA LEU A 88 -33.57 17.33 -1.20
C LEU A 88 -34.53 16.16 -0.89
N PRO A 89 -34.46 15.55 0.29
CA PRO A 89 -35.41 14.52 0.69
C PRO A 89 -36.84 15.05 0.72
N GLU A 90 -37.76 14.39 0.01
CA GLU A 90 -39.20 14.63 0.14
C GLU A 90 -39.73 14.10 1.48
N ASN A 91 -40.88 14.58 1.94
CA ASN A 91 -41.46 14.18 3.23
C ASN A 91 -41.73 12.66 3.33
N ASP A 92 -42.02 11.99 2.20
CA ASP A 92 -42.31 10.55 2.12
C ASP A 92 -41.06 9.71 1.75
N SER A 93 -39.87 10.31 1.83
CA SER A 93 -38.60 9.62 1.53
C SER A 93 -38.37 8.39 2.42
N GLU A 94 -38.12 7.24 1.80
CA GLU A 94 -37.70 6.03 2.52
C GLU A 94 -36.25 6.15 3.01
N TRP A 95 -36.09 6.41 4.30
CA TRP A 95 -34.80 6.31 4.99
C TRP A 95 -34.41 4.83 5.19
N SER A 96 -33.11 4.54 5.21
CA SER A 96 -32.63 3.19 5.49
C SER A 96 -33.05 2.73 6.89
N LYS A 97 -33.43 1.46 7.02
CA LYS A 97 -33.65 0.82 8.32
C LYS A 97 -32.39 0.77 9.17
N THR A 98 -31.21 0.79 8.54
CA THR A 98 -29.92 0.86 9.22
C THR A 98 -29.49 2.31 9.33
N ARG A 99 -29.31 2.79 10.56
CA ARG A 99 -28.76 4.12 10.84
C ARG A 99 -27.24 4.09 10.72
N ILE A 100 -26.64 5.13 10.15
CA ILE A 100 -25.19 5.26 10.06
C ILE A 100 -24.63 5.72 11.42
N LYS A 101 -23.47 5.19 11.82
CA LYS A 101 -22.74 5.60 13.02
C LYS A 101 -21.70 6.64 12.62
N ILE A 102 -21.80 7.86 13.16
CA ILE A 102 -20.86 8.95 12.91
C ILE A 102 -19.87 9.06 14.08
N PRO A 103 -18.55 9.19 13.84
CA PRO A 103 -17.92 9.24 12.53
C PRO A 103 -17.76 7.86 11.90
N SER A 104 -18.05 7.75 10.60
CA SER A 104 -17.71 6.62 9.75
C SER A 104 -18.06 6.98 8.31
N PRO A 105 -17.18 6.73 7.33
CA PRO A 105 -17.64 6.71 5.95
C PRO A 105 -18.63 5.56 5.77
N TRP A 106 -19.66 5.73 4.93
CA TRP A 106 -20.70 4.70 4.77
C TRP A 106 -20.20 3.47 4.00
N ASN A 107 -19.22 3.66 3.11
CA ASN A 107 -18.60 2.61 2.30
C ASN A 107 -17.34 2.02 2.96
N ILE A 108 -17.20 2.11 4.28
CA ILE A 108 -15.97 1.75 5.00
C ILE A 108 -15.48 0.33 4.73
N ASN A 109 -16.38 -0.64 4.53
CA ASN A 109 -16.02 -2.03 4.29
C ASN A 109 -15.46 -2.29 2.86
N ALA A 110 -15.60 -1.34 1.93
CA ALA A 110 -15.18 -1.49 0.54
C ALA A 110 -13.66 -1.32 0.32
N PHE A 111 -12.94 -0.67 1.26
CA PHE A 111 -11.56 -0.19 1.05
C PHE A 111 -10.57 -1.32 0.69
N ALA A 112 -10.67 -2.48 1.34
CA ALA A 112 -9.77 -3.63 1.11
C ALA A 112 -10.49 -4.87 0.59
N TYR A 113 -11.80 -4.81 0.37
CA TYR A 113 -12.59 -5.93 -0.13
C TYR A 113 -12.57 -5.94 -1.66
N ARG A 114 -11.59 -6.63 -2.25
CA ARG A 114 -11.45 -6.80 -3.72
C ARG A 114 -11.64 -8.25 -4.17
N ASP A 115 -12.46 -9.02 -3.46
CA ASP A 115 -12.62 -10.47 -3.62
C ASP A 115 -11.28 -11.25 -3.59
N LEU A 116 -10.27 -10.67 -2.94
CA LEU A 116 -8.95 -11.26 -2.74
C LEU A 116 -8.74 -11.48 -1.25
N GLU A 117 -8.28 -12.67 -0.90
CA GLU A 117 -7.94 -12.99 0.48
C GLU A 117 -6.68 -12.24 0.91
N GLY A 118 -6.80 -11.45 1.99
CA GLY A 118 -5.71 -10.78 2.66
C GLY A 118 -6.16 -10.29 4.04
N PRO A 119 -6.24 -8.98 4.27
CA PRO A 119 -6.77 -8.42 5.51
C PRO A 119 -8.30 -8.42 5.57
N ASP A 120 -8.87 -8.60 6.76
CA ASP A 120 -10.33 -8.52 6.97
C ASP A 120 -10.73 -7.14 7.52
N HIS A 121 -10.97 -6.18 6.63
CA HIS A 121 -11.37 -4.80 6.97
C HIS A 121 -12.88 -4.61 7.23
N ARG A 122 -13.62 -5.69 7.53
CA ARG A 122 -15.04 -5.57 7.90
C ARG A 122 -15.18 -5.09 9.34
N ASN A 123 -15.12 -3.77 9.50
CA ASN A 123 -15.15 -3.08 10.80
C ASN A 123 -16.56 -2.76 11.30
N TYR A 124 -17.51 -2.60 10.38
CA TYR A 124 -18.94 -2.42 10.65
C TYR A 124 -19.75 -3.49 9.91
N PRO A 125 -19.75 -4.74 10.39
CA PRO A 125 -20.57 -5.80 9.81
C PRO A 125 -22.07 -5.46 9.75
N SER A 126 -22.56 -4.56 10.61
CA SER A 126 -23.96 -4.12 10.58
C SER A 126 -24.36 -3.31 9.35
N TYR A 127 -23.40 -2.73 8.62
CA TYR A 127 -23.72 -1.92 7.45
C TYR A 127 -24.14 -2.79 6.26
N PRO A 128 -25.21 -2.42 5.54
CA PRO A 128 -25.65 -3.16 4.35
C PRO A 128 -24.58 -3.15 3.25
N LYS A 129 -24.39 -4.29 2.57
CA LYS A 129 -23.37 -4.44 1.52
C LYS A 129 -23.60 -3.46 0.35
N GLU A 130 -24.85 -3.15 0.05
CA GLU A 130 -25.24 -2.20 -0.99
C GLU A 130 -24.72 -0.77 -0.73
N TRP A 131 -24.41 -0.40 0.52
CA TRP A 131 -23.82 0.91 0.84
C TRP A 131 -22.43 1.11 0.24
N GLU A 132 -21.71 0.02 -0.05
CA GLU A 132 -20.38 0.07 -0.67
C GLU A 132 -20.39 0.73 -2.06
N GLN A 133 -21.53 0.70 -2.76
CA GLN A 133 -21.70 1.28 -4.10
C GLN A 133 -22.41 2.66 -4.08
N VAL A 134 -22.83 3.14 -2.91
CA VAL A 134 -23.53 4.42 -2.78
C VAL A 134 -22.57 5.59 -3.03
N LYS A 135 -22.94 6.47 -3.96
CA LYS A 135 -22.15 7.66 -4.35
C LYS A 135 -22.75 8.98 -3.91
N MET A 136 -24.03 9.01 -3.54
CA MET A 136 -24.68 10.19 -2.97
C MET A 136 -25.62 9.75 -1.87
N ALA A 137 -25.68 10.52 -0.78
CA ALA A 137 -26.58 10.22 0.32
C ALA A 137 -26.92 11.47 1.14
N TRP A 138 -28.06 11.39 1.84
CA TRP A 138 -28.43 12.31 2.91
C TRP A 138 -28.25 11.64 4.28
N MET A 139 -27.77 12.43 5.25
CA MET A 139 -27.66 12.05 6.65
C MET A 139 -28.42 13.06 7.51
N LYS A 140 -29.23 12.59 8.45
CA LYS A 140 -30.08 13.45 9.29
C LYS A 140 -29.89 13.17 10.78
N LYS A 141 -29.85 14.25 11.57
CA LYS A 141 -29.81 14.22 13.04
C LYS A 141 -30.68 15.31 13.64
N ASN A 142 -31.47 14.94 14.64
CA ASN A 142 -32.17 15.90 15.48
C ASN A 142 -31.35 16.17 16.74
N VAL A 143 -31.20 17.44 17.11
CA VAL A 143 -30.44 17.90 18.27
C VAL A 143 -31.19 19.04 18.97
N THR A 144 -31.12 19.09 20.29
CA THR A 144 -31.60 20.23 21.07
C THR A 144 -30.46 21.21 21.27
N ILE A 145 -30.65 22.49 20.94
CA ILE A 145 -29.71 23.55 21.33
C ILE A 145 -29.86 23.79 22.83
N PRO A 146 -28.79 23.77 23.63
CA PRO A 146 -28.89 24.05 25.06
C PRO A 146 -29.48 25.42 25.35
N ALA A 147 -30.36 25.51 26.35
CA ALA A 147 -31.05 26.75 26.70
C ALA A 147 -30.09 27.82 27.26
N ASP A 148 -28.98 27.41 27.87
CA ASP A 148 -27.94 28.28 28.44
C ASP A 148 -26.99 28.87 27.38
N TRP A 149 -27.13 28.49 26.10
CA TRP A 149 -26.38 29.08 24.99
C TRP A 149 -26.96 30.40 24.47
N SER A 150 -28.01 30.92 25.12
CA SER A 150 -28.63 32.18 24.74
C SER A 150 -27.62 33.34 24.70
N GLY A 151 -27.60 34.06 23.59
CA GLY A 151 -26.71 35.22 23.39
C GLY A 151 -25.26 34.86 23.06
N GLN A 152 -24.92 33.59 22.91
CA GLN A 152 -23.62 33.13 22.39
C GLN A 152 -23.64 33.04 20.86
N GLN A 153 -22.45 32.95 20.25
CA GLN A 153 -22.31 32.50 18.86
C GLN A 153 -22.36 30.97 18.82
N ILE A 154 -23.23 30.41 17.99
CA ILE A 154 -23.40 28.96 17.84
C ILE A 154 -22.85 28.55 16.47
N LYS A 155 -21.84 27.67 16.47
CA LYS A 155 -21.26 27.10 15.24
C LYS A 155 -21.56 25.60 15.13
N LEU A 156 -21.89 25.13 13.94
CA LEU A 156 -21.85 23.71 13.58
C LEU A 156 -20.49 23.41 12.95
N TYR A 157 -19.73 22.50 13.55
CA TYR A 157 -18.34 22.20 13.22
C TYR A 157 -18.17 20.75 12.78
N PHE A 158 -17.51 20.54 11.65
CA PHE A 158 -17.14 19.24 11.13
C PHE A 158 -15.62 19.11 11.12
N GLU A 159 -15.06 18.05 11.72
CA GLU A 159 -13.62 17.78 11.62
C GLU A 159 -13.22 17.37 10.20
N ALA A 160 -14.04 16.56 9.50
CA ALA A 160 -13.87 16.26 8.07
C ALA A 160 -15.09 15.54 7.46
N VAL A 161 -15.39 15.84 6.18
CA VAL A 161 -16.41 15.15 5.39
C VAL A 161 -15.82 14.76 4.03
N ALA A 162 -15.86 13.47 3.69
CA ALA A 162 -15.34 12.97 2.43
C ALA A 162 -16.40 13.09 1.32
N GLY A 163 -16.35 14.21 0.61
CA GLY A 163 -17.15 14.49 -0.59
C GLY A 163 -17.50 15.96 -0.70
N TYR A 164 -18.23 16.34 -1.75
CA TYR A 164 -18.91 17.63 -1.76
C TYR A 164 -20.08 17.56 -0.79
N SER A 165 -20.05 18.40 0.24
CA SER A 165 -21.05 18.39 1.31
C SER A 165 -21.90 19.65 1.29
N GLU A 166 -23.21 19.49 1.47
CA GLU A 166 -24.20 20.56 1.65
C GLU A 166 -24.88 20.37 3.00
N VAL A 167 -25.04 21.45 3.76
CA VAL A 167 -25.57 21.40 5.12
C VAL A 167 -26.79 22.30 5.24
N TYR A 168 -27.83 21.77 5.87
CA TYR A 168 -29.10 22.42 6.12
C TYR A 168 -29.47 22.34 7.60
N ILE A 169 -30.07 23.41 8.11
CA ILE A 169 -30.70 23.48 9.43
C ILE A 169 -32.18 23.78 9.22
N ASN A 170 -33.07 22.93 9.71
CA ASN A 170 -34.52 23.10 9.56
C ASN A 170 -34.95 23.38 8.10
N LYS A 171 -34.36 22.64 7.15
CA LYS A 171 -34.54 22.76 5.68
C LYS A 171 -33.98 24.04 5.03
N GLU A 172 -33.27 24.90 5.77
CA GLU A 172 -32.55 26.04 5.20
C GLU A 172 -31.06 25.72 5.00
N LYS A 173 -30.53 25.97 3.79
CA LYS A 173 -29.10 25.73 3.48
C LYS A 173 -28.24 26.72 4.26
N VAL A 174 -27.30 26.22 5.06
CA VAL A 174 -26.35 27.05 5.82
C VAL A 174 -24.96 27.12 5.19
N GLY A 175 -24.61 26.16 4.33
CA GLY A 175 -23.36 26.22 3.59
C GLY A 175 -22.98 24.94 2.86
N GLU A 176 -21.79 24.98 2.27
CA GLU A 176 -21.18 23.88 1.51
C GLU A 176 -19.67 23.83 1.73
N ASN A 177 -19.07 22.65 1.53
CA ASN A 177 -17.62 22.45 1.57
C ASN A 177 -17.23 21.37 0.55
N PHE A 178 -16.10 21.58 -0.13
CA PHE A 178 -15.49 20.57 -0.99
C PHE A 178 -14.00 20.40 -0.68
N ASP A 179 -13.75 19.80 0.48
CA ASP A 179 -12.46 19.30 0.93
C ASP A 179 -12.71 18.01 1.71
N LEU A 180 -11.81 17.02 1.56
CA LEU A 180 -12.01 15.68 2.11
C LEU A 180 -11.48 15.50 3.53
N PHE A 181 -10.55 16.35 3.99
CA PHE A 181 -9.73 16.06 5.18
C PHE A 181 -9.70 17.17 6.22
N LEU A 182 -10.00 18.41 5.84
CA LEU A 182 -9.80 19.58 6.68
C LEU A 182 -11.12 20.05 7.32
N PRO A 183 -11.04 20.58 8.54
CA PRO A 183 -12.22 21.01 9.26
C PRO A 183 -12.87 22.24 8.62
N PHE A 184 -14.19 22.36 8.79
CA PHE A 184 -14.97 23.53 8.39
C PHE A 184 -16.14 23.72 9.36
N SER A 185 -16.67 24.95 9.43
CA SER A 185 -17.79 25.26 10.31
C SER A 185 -18.68 26.36 9.74
N PHE A 186 -19.95 26.35 10.14
CA PHE A 186 -20.91 27.40 9.81
C PHE A 186 -21.41 28.05 11.09
N ASP A 187 -21.47 29.39 11.09
CA ASP A 187 -22.21 30.12 12.11
C ASP A 187 -23.71 29.95 11.85
N ILE A 188 -24.40 29.32 12.80
CA ILE A 188 -25.84 29.04 12.72
C ILE A 188 -26.64 29.85 13.73
N THR A 189 -26.03 30.86 14.36
CA THR A 189 -26.64 31.66 15.43
C THR A 189 -27.99 32.26 15.01
N ASP A 190 -28.07 32.79 13.79
CA ASP A 190 -29.30 33.41 13.26
C ASP A 190 -30.33 32.38 12.75
N LYS A 191 -29.98 31.09 12.76
CA LYS A 191 -30.82 29.99 12.29
C LYS A 191 -31.43 29.20 13.42
N VAL A 192 -30.96 29.45 14.65
CA VAL A 192 -31.39 28.68 15.81
C VAL A 192 -31.70 29.53 17.03
N THR A 193 -32.58 29.01 17.88
CA THR A 193 -32.93 29.55 19.19
C THR A 193 -32.45 28.60 20.29
N ALA A 194 -31.84 29.15 21.34
CA ALA A 194 -31.47 28.38 22.52
C ALA A 194 -32.70 27.68 23.12
N GLY A 195 -32.57 26.38 23.42
CA GLY A 195 -33.64 25.53 23.95
C GLY A 195 -34.51 24.86 22.88
N GLU A 196 -34.37 25.20 21.60
CA GLU A 196 -35.17 24.60 20.53
C GLU A 196 -34.60 23.25 20.05
N ASN A 197 -35.46 22.43 19.46
CA ASN A 197 -35.05 21.24 18.72
C ASN A 197 -34.86 21.58 17.25
N ILE A 198 -33.70 21.24 16.70
CA ILE A 198 -33.35 21.47 15.31
C ILE A 198 -33.14 20.15 14.57
N GLU A 199 -33.43 20.17 13.27
CA GLU A 199 -33.03 19.14 12.33
C GLU A 199 -31.77 19.59 11.59
N ILE A 200 -30.71 18.78 11.67
CA ILE A 200 -29.49 18.91 10.88
C ILE A 200 -29.57 17.90 9.74
N LEU A 201 -29.42 18.37 8.51
CA LEU A 201 -29.43 17.55 7.31
C LEU A 201 -28.13 17.80 6.52
N VAL A 202 -27.39 16.73 6.24
CA VAL A 202 -26.10 16.78 5.52
C VAL A 202 -26.19 15.91 4.27
N GLY A 203 -26.09 16.55 3.11
CA GLY A 203 -26.04 15.90 1.81
C GLY A 203 -24.59 15.74 1.38
N VAL A 204 -24.19 14.55 0.94
CA VAL A 204 -22.83 14.31 0.47
C VAL A 204 -22.86 13.63 -0.89
N ARG A 205 -22.12 14.21 -1.84
CA ARG A 205 -21.81 13.64 -3.14
C ARG A 205 -20.35 13.22 -3.17
N SER A 206 -20.08 11.98 -3.54
CA SER A 206 -18.73 11.44 -3.67
C SER A 206 -17.88 12.32 -4.58
N GLN A 207 -16.62 12.57 -4.20
CA GLN A 207 -15.68 13.32 -5.05
C GLN A 207 -15.55 12.72 -6.45
N SER A 208 -15.70 11.39 -6.57
CA SER A 208 -15.59 10.72 -7.86
C SER A 208 -16.64 11.22 -8.85
N LEU A 209 -17.80 11.72 -8.39
CA LEU A 209 -18.84 12.22 -9.28
C LEU A 209 -18.45 13.50 -10.02
N PHE A 210 -17.44 14.22 -9.52
CA PHE A 210 -16.93 15.45 -10.11
C PHE A 210 -15.74 15.19 -11.05
N GLU A 211 -15.31 13.93 -11.21
CA GLU A 211 -14.17 13.60 -12.04
C GLU A 211 -14.42 13.90 -13.53
N ASN A 212 -13.38 14.42 -14.19
CA ASN A 212 -13.34 14.66 -15.62
C ASN A 212 -12.14 13.95 -16.25
N ASN A 213 -12.39 12.88 -17.01
CA ASN A 213 -11.37 12.01 -17.58
C ASN A 213 -11.05 12.36 -19.05
N ALA A 214 -11.44 13.55 -19.52
CA ALA A 214 -11.31 13.92 -20.94
C ALA A 214 -9.85 14.09 -21.41
N THR A 215 -8.95 14.48 -20.50
CA THR A 215 -7.57 14.90 -20.83
C THR A 215 -6.57 14.40 -19.79
N ILE A 216 -6.01 15.27 -18.95
CA ILE A 216 -4.89 14.95 -18.04
C ILE A 216 -5.38 14.84 -16.61
N GLY A 217 -5.39 13.61 -16.09
CA GLY A 217 -5.92 13.31 -14.77
C GLY A 217 -7.43 13.45 -14.71
N ARG A 218 -7.97 13.50 -13.49
CA ARG A 218 -9.41 13.34 -13.25
C ARG A 218 -10.01 14.14 -12.09
N ARG A 219 -9.29 14.27 -10.98
CA ARG A 219 -9.76 14.90 -9.73
C ARG A 219 -9.53 16.40 -9.75
N ILE A 220 -10.59 17.16 -9.46
CA ILE A 220 -10.54 18.62 -9.36
C ILE A 220 -10.27 19.13 -7.92
N VAL A 221 -10.08 18.23 -6.96
CA VAL A 221 -9.74 18.54 -5.56
C VAL A 221 -8.62 17.62 -5.06
N PRO A 222 -7.85 18.03 -4.03
CA PRO A 222 -6.87 17.17 -3.38
C PRO A 222 -7.52 15.91 -2.78
N GLY A 223 -7.18 14.74 -3.34
CA GLY A 223 -7.80 13.46 -3.04
C GLY A 223 -7.06 12.63 -1.98
N GLY A 224 -5.78 12.93 -1.76
CA GLY A 224 -4.86 12.12 -0.98
C GLY A 224 -4.63 10.70 -1.53
N SER A 225 -3.76 9.96 -0.87
CA SER A 225 -3.42 8.59 -1.24
C SER A 225 -4.42 7.55 -0.68
N MET A 226 -4.53 6.41 -1.36
CA MET A 226 -5.24 5.19 -0.91
C MET A 226 -6.66 5.44 -0.36
N TRP A 227 -6.80 5.50 0.97
CA TRP A 227 -8.10 5.56 1.65
C TRP A 227 -8.86 6.86 1.38
N GLY A 228 -8.17 7.99 1.39
CA GLY A 228 -8.78 9.32 1.31
C GLY A 228 -9.70 9.52 0.10
N TYR A 229 -9.25 9.16 -1.12
CA TYR A 229 -10.06 9.37 -2.33
C TYR A 229 -11.17 8.32 -2.52
N GLN A 230 -11.17 7.23 -1.74
CA GLN A 230 -12.12 6.11 -1.84
C GLN A 230 -13.32 6.26 -0.91
N ILE A 231 -13.14 6.89 0.26
CA ILE A 231 -14.19 7.02 1.26
C ILE A 231 -15.22 8.10 0.94
N ASN A 232 -16.41 7.95 1.51
CA ASN A 232 -17.49 8.91 1.35
C ASN A 232 -18.27 9.11 2.66
N GLY A 233 -18.61 10.36 2.97
CA GLY A 233 -19.41 10.74 4.13
C GLY A 233 -18.62 11.35 5.29
N ILE A 234 -19.32 11.58 6.40
CA ILE A 234 -18.76 12.20 7.61
C ILE A 234 -17.85 11.19 8.32
N TRP A 235 -16.54 11.32 8.14
CA TRP A 235 -15.56 10.34 8.62
C TRP A 235 -14.74 10.82 9.82
N GLN A 236 -14.89 12.08 10.24
CA GLN A 236 -14.39 12.58 11.52
C GLN A 236 -15.51 13.28 12.30
N ASP A 237 -15.21 13.66 13.54
CA ASP A 237 -16.19 14.10 14.54
C ASP A 237 -16.99 15.35 14.12
N VAL A 238 -18.20 15.47 14.67
CA VAL A 238 -19.09 16.62 14.48
C VAL A 238 -19.47 17.22 15.82
N TYR A 239 -19.44 18.55 15.92
CA TYR A 239 -19.73 19.29 17.13
C TYR A 239 -20.69 20.46 16.88
N LEU A 240 -21.51 20.76 17.87
CA LEU A 240 -22.03 22.12 18.07
C LEU A 240 -21.11 22.83 19.05
N LEU A 241 -20.79 24.10 18.77
CA LEU A 241 -19.90 24.92 19.58
C LEU A 241 -20.60 26.22 19.95
N ALA A 242 -20.47 26.64 21.20
CA ALA A 242 -20.94 27.92 21.68
C ALA A 242 -19.77 28.77 22.16
N LEU A 243 -19.65 29.96 21.59
CA LEU A 243 -18.56 30.91 21.83
C LEU A 243 -19.12 32.25 22.33
N PRO A 244 -18.43 32.94 23.24
CA PRO A 244 -18.78 34.31 23.61
C PRO A 244 -18.77 35.24 22.38
N LYS A 245 -19.60 36.30 22.36
CA LYS A 245 -19.60 37.26 21.22
C LYS A 245 -18.29 38.02 21.05
N ILE A 246 -17.48 38.12 22.10
CA ILE A 246 -16.15 38.68 22.06
C ILE A 246 -15.20 37.58 22.49
N HIS A 247 -14.40 37.08 21.55
CA HIS A 247 -13.60 35.87 21.76
C HIS A 247 -12.33 35.85 20.92
N LEU A 248 -11.44 34.93 21.27
CA LEU A 248 -10.22 34.59 20.54
C LEU A 248 -10.59 33.58 19.45
N GLU A 249 -10.58 33.99 18.18
CA GLU A 249 -10.88 33.09 17.06
C GLU A 249 -9.69 32.17 16.75
N ASP A 250 -8.46 32.70 16.83
CA ASP A 250 -7.22 31.98 16.49
C ASP A 250 -6.04 32.51 17.32
N VAL A 251 -5.13 31.62 17.71
CA VAL A 251 -3.91 31.91 18.47
C VAL A 251 -2.75 31.13 17.86
N TYR A 252 -1.71 31.82 17.41
CA TYR A 252 -0.50 31.22 16.86
C TYR A 252 0.70 31.58 17.73
N VAL A 253 1.30 30.57 18.37
CA VAL A 253 2.49 30.72 19.20
C VAL A 253 3.73 30.41 18.37
N LYS A 254 4.62 31.39 18.20
CA LYS A 254 5.87 31.28 17.44
C LYS A 254 7.07 31.29 18.42
N PRO A 255 7.70 30.13 18.67
CA PRO A 255 8.93 30.06 19.46
C PRO A 255 10.12 30.58 18.66
N LEU A 256 10.64 31.77 19.00
CA LEU A 256 11.82 32.35 18.38
C LEU A 256 13.02 32.16 19.32
N VAL A 257 13.55 30.93 19.37
CA VAL A 257 14.59 30.52 20.32
C VAL A 257 15.83 31.40 20.20
N SER A 258 16.34 31.62 18.99
CA SER A 258 17.48 32.49 18.70
C SER A 258 17.30 33.93 19.20
N LYS A 259 16.06 34.39 19.39
CA LYS A 259 15.70 35.74 19.86
C LYS A 259 15.23 35.77 21.32
N ASN A 260 15.22 34.63 22.01
CA ASN A 260 14.70 34.51 23.39
C ASN A 260 13.31 35.14 23.54
N THR A 261 12.42 34.94 22.57
CA THR A 261 11.09 35.57 22.55
C THR A 261 10.03 34.59 22.06
N LEU A 262 8.85 34.61 22.70
CA LEU A 262 7.62 34.04 22.17
C LEU A 262 6.82 35.16 21.49
N GLU A 263 6.63 35.05 20.18
CA GLU A 263 5.69 35.90 19.46
C GLU A 263 4.33 35.19 19.42
N ILE A 264 3.27 35.86 19.87
CA ILE A 264 1.91 35.32 19.90
C ILE A 264 1.05 36.18 18.99
N GLU A 265 0.65 35.63 17.85
CA GLU A 265 -0.31 36.27 16.94
C GLU A 265 -1.73 35.81 17.31
N VAL A 266 -2.62 36.77 17.49
CA VAL A 266 -3.97 36.55 18.02
C VAL A 266 -4.98 37.18 17.07
N THR A 267 -6.00 36.41 16.67
CA THR A 267 -7.17 36.94 15.96
C THR A 267 -8.32 37.07 16.95
N LEU A 268 -8.73 38.31 17.22
CA LEU A 268 -9.87 38.64 18.07
C LEU A 268 -11.11 38.88 17.21
N GLN A 269 -12.26 38.41 17.70
CA GLN A 269 -13.56 38.65 17.10
C GLN A 269 -14.44 39.48 18.04
N ASN A 270 -15.14 40.47 17.50
CA ASN A 270 -16.21 41.17 18.18
C ASN A 270 -17.48 41.13 17.34
N LEU A 271 -18.44 40.29 17.74
CA LEU A 271 -19.74 40.13 17.11
C LEU A 271 -20.83 41.04 17.71
N THR A 272 -20.47 41.92 18.64
CA THR A 272 -21.43 42.87 19.21
C THR A 272 -21.62 44.08 18.30
N GLU A 273 -22.75 44.77 18.48
CA GLU A 273 -23.09 46.01 17.76
C GLU A 273 -22.26 47.23 18.22
N LYS A 274 -21.39 47.07 19.21
CA LYS A 274 -20.65 48.16 19.81
C LYS A 274 -19.15 47.92 19.73
N LYS A 275 -18.43 49.01 19.50
CA LYS A 275 -17.00 49.04 19.79
C LYS A 275 -16.79 48.65 21.25
N THR A 276 -15.86 47.74 21.51
CA THR A 276 -15.52 47.30 22.87
C THR A 276 -14.02 47.37 23.08
N ASP A 277 -13.61 48.04 24.16
CA ASP A 277 -12.21 48.04 24.59
C ASP A 277 -11.99 46.84 25.52
N VAL A 278 -11.05 45.97 25.15
CA VAL A 278 -10.70 44.77 25.89
C VAL A 278 -9.24 44.79 26.28
N GLN A 279 -8.86 43.88 27.18
CA GLN A 279 -7.47 43.65 27.56
C GLN A 279 -7.12 42.17 27.38
N LEU A 280 -6.07 41.90 26.60
CA LEU A 280 -5.44 40.60 26.50
C LEU A 280 -4.45 40.41 27.64
N GLN A 281 -4.49 39.27 28.32
CA GLN A 281 -3.49 38.85 29.29
C GLN A 281 -3.52 37.33 29.43
N GLY A 282 -2.49 36.72 30.03
CA GLY A 282 -2.47 35.27 30.16
C GLY A 282 -1.28 34.76 30.94
N ASN A 283 -1.21 33.45 31.09
CA ASN A 283 -0.06 32.77 31.66
C ASN A 283 0.32 31.53 30.85
N ILE A 284 1.60 31.19 30.97
CA ILE A 284 2.21 30.03 30.33
C ILE A 284 2.60 29.07 31.43
N ARG A 285 2.07 27.85 31.37
CA ARG A 285 2.28 26.82 32.39
C ARG A 285 2.90 25.57 31.77
N GLU A 286 3.65 24.84 32.58
CA GLU A 286 4.13 23.50 32.18
C GLU A 286 2.94 22.60 31.85
N TRP A 287 2.99 21.92 30.71
CA TRP A 287 2.01 20.90 30.36
C TRP A 287 2.60 19.53 30.74
N VAL A 288 1.97 18.86 31.69
CA VAL A 288 2.49 17.63 32.27
C VAL A 288 1.67 16.45 31.76
N ASN A 289 2.31 15.57 31.00
CA ASN A 289 1.70 14.31 30.57
C ASN A 289 1.53 13.38 31.78
N CYS A 290 0.29 12.97 32.05
CA CYS A 290 -0.09 12.05 33.12
C CYS A 290 -0.65 10.72 32.57
N ALA A 291 -0.51 10.46 31.27
CA ALA A 291 -0.89 9.18 30.68
C ALA A 291 -0.13 8.03 31.36
N GLY A 292 -0.79 6.87 31.48
CA GLY A 292 -0.15 5.70 32.05
C GLY A 292 0.93 5.12 31.13
N THR A 293 1.61 4.07 31.57
CA THR A 293 2.74 3.48 30.82
C THR A 293 2.41 2.16 30.15
N ASP A 294 1.27 1.54 30.49
CA ASP A 294 0.84 0.28 29.86
C ASP A 294 0.09 0.53 28.55
N VAL A 295 -0.02 -0.52 27.75
CA VAL A 295 -0.62 -0.50 26.41
C VAL A 295 -2.06 0.04 26.38
N ASN A 296 -2.82 -0.10 27.46
CA ASN A 296 -4.22 0.31 27.51
C ASN A 296 -4.39 1.76 28.00
N SER A 297 -3.50 2.22 28.89
CA SER A 297 -3.55 3.55 29.53
C SER A 297 -2.71 4.61 28.82
N ALA A 298 -1.57 4.25 28.23
CA ALA A 298 -0.66 5.18 27.56
C ALA A 298 -1.29 5.95 26.38
N PRO A 299 -2.18 5.35 25.57
CA PRO A 299 -2.82 6.09 24.48
C PRO A 299 -3.96 7.02 24.91
N VAL A 300 -4.41 6.92 26.17
CA VAL A 300 -5.56 7.70 26.69
C VAL A 300 -5.06 9.08 27.10
N PRO A 301 -5.62 10.18 26.55
CA PRO A 301 -5.26 11.52 26.97
C PRO A 301 -5.43 11.69 28.48
N ASN A 302 -4.38 12.09 29.18
CA ASN A 302 -4.42 12.45 30.59
C ASN A 302 -3.27 13.41 30.89
N TRP A 303 -3.56 14.58 31.44
CA TRP A 303 -2.58 15.63 31.67
C TRP A 303 -3.02 16.61 32.74
N THR A 304 -2.08 17.42 33.22
CA THR A 304 -2.36 18.52 34.14
C THR A 304 -1.46 19.73 33.83
N LEU A 305 -1.83 20.90 34.36
CA LEU A 305 -0.99 22.09 34.29
C LEU A 305 -0.11 22.19 35.53
N GLY A 306 1.19 22.21 35.32
CA GLY A 306 2.20 22.36 36.35
C GLY A 306 2.41 23.82 36.75
N ASN A 307 3.67 24.15 37.04
CA ASN A 307 4.05 25.48 37.48
C ASN A 307 3.84 26.53 36.39
N GLU A 308 3.56 27.76 36.81
CA GLU A 308 3.58 28.90 35.91
C GLU A 308 5.03 29.27 35.58
N ALA A 309 5.37 29.26 34.29
CA ALA A 309 6.71 29.55 33.80
C ALA A 309 6.85 31.03 33.37
N LEU A 310 5.82 31.59 32.72
CA LEU A 310 5.82 32.96 32.20
C LEU A 310 4.42 33.59 32.26
N LYS A 311 4.36 34.92 32.13
CA LYS A 311 3.12 35.69 32.00
C LYS A 311 3.10 36.48 30.69
N VAL A 312 1.91 36.59 30.10
CA VAL A 312 1.63 37.52 29.00
C VAL A 312 1.17 38.84 29.61
N ALA A 313 1.92 39.91 29.36
CA ALA A 313 1.63 41.22 29.95
C ALA A 313 0.28 41.78 29.46
N PRO A 314 -0.48 42.47 30.33
CA PRO A 314 -1.78 43.03 29.94
C PRO A 314 -1.66 44.04 28.79
N THR A 315 -2.37 43.79 27.70
CA THR A 315 -2.34 44.60 26.47
C THR A 315 -3.74 45.07 26.11
N LYS A 316 -3.95 46.38 26.03
CA LYS A 316 -5.26 46.96 25.67
C LYS A 316 -5.48 46.90 24.16
N VAL A 317 -6.67 46.47 23.75
CA VAL A 317 -7.08 46.37 22.34
C VAL A 317 -8.47 46.99 22.20
N SER A 318 -8.63 47.86 21.22
CA SER A 318 -9.90 48.51 20.90
C SER A 318 -10.53 47.80 19.72
N LEU A 319 -11.55 46.97 19.95
CA LEU A 319 -12.20 46.17 18.91
C LEU A 319 -13.40 46.91 18.31
N PRO A 320 -13.41 47.20 16.99
CA PRO A 320 -14.60 47.74 16.32
C PRO A 320 -15.80 46.79 16.43
N ALA A 321 -17.01 47.34 16.31
CA ALA A 321 -18.24 46.53 16.23
C ALA A 321 -18.19 45.63 14.98
N LYS A 322 -18.68 44.39 15.11
CA LYS A 322 -18.78 43.41 14.00
C LYS A 322 -17.47 43.24 13.21
N ALA A 323 -16.34 43.24 13.90
CA ALA A 323 -15.02 43.19 13.26
C ALA A 323 -14.15 42.07 13.82
N SER A 324 -13.24 41.62 12.96
CA SER A 324 -12.10 40.78 13.32
C SER A 324 -10.84 41.64 13.33
N GLN A 325 -9.96 41.45 14.32
CA GLN A 325 -8.71 42.19 14.44
C GLN A 325 -7.56 41.29 14.86
N LYS A 326 -6.44 41.38 14.12
CA LYS A 326 -5.18 40.72 14.48
C LYS A 326 -4.35 41.59 15.43
N VAL A 327 -3.75 40.95 16.42
CA VAL A 327 -2.84 41.56 17.40
C VAL A 327 -1.62 40.66 17.56
N THR A 328 -0.43 41.25 17.66
CA THR A 328 0.81 40.51 17.94
C THR A 328 1.33 40.91 19.32
N LEU A 329 1.58 39.90 20.16
CA LEU A 329 2.17 40.07 21.49
C LEU A 329 3.59 39.49 21.47
N GLN A 330 4.52 40.13 22.18
CA GLN A 330 5.89 39.68 22.32
C GLN A 330 6.15 39.39 23.80
N VAL A 331 6.54 38.16 24.11
CA VAL A 331 6.83 37.71 25.48
C VAL A 331 8.30 37.33 25.57
N PRO A 332 9.14 38.15 26.24
CA PRO A 332 10.55 37.80 26.46
C PRO A 332 10.67 36.52 27.29
N VAL A 333 11.58 35.64 26.87
CA VAL A 333 11.87 34.37 27.54
C VAL A 333 13.23 34.48 28.20
N GLY A 334 13.26 34.43 29.53
CA GLY A 334 14.52 34.37 30.28
C GLY A 334 15.28 33.08 29.98
N LYS A 335 16.61 33.12 30.12
CA LYS A 335 17.45 31.93 29.97
C LYS A 335 16.98 30.81 30.91
N ASP A 336 16.88 29.59 30.38
CA ASP A 336 16.50 28.36 31.10
C ASP A 336 15.09 28.36 31.73
N ILE A 337 14.24 29.36 31.44
CA ILE A 337 12.85 29.40 31.94
C ILE A 337 11.96 28.37 31.23
N LEU A 338 12.09 28.29 29.90
CA LEU A 338 11.43 27.26 29.10
C LEU A 338 12.46 26.22 28.66
N LYS A 339 12.19 24.95 28.93
CA LYS A 339 13.02 23.83 28.47
C LYS A 339 12.74 23.54 27.02
N TYR A 340 13.78 23.20 26.26
CA TYR A 340 13.62 22.87 24.85
C TYR A 340 12.72 21.67 24.63
N TRP A 341 11.89 21.73 23.61
CA TRP A 341 11.29 20.54 23.04
C TRP A 341 12.28 19.89 22.06
N THR A 342 12.56 18.61 22.26
CA THR A 342 13.25 17.72 21.30
C THR A 342 12.59 16.35 21.30
N PRO A 343 12.84 15.48 20.30
CA PRO A 343 12.39 14.09 20.31
C PRO A 343 12.76 13.28 21.57
N GLU A 344 13.93 13.58 22.17
CA GLU A 344 14.41 12.96 23.41
C GLU A 344 13.76 13.57 24.66
N HIS A 345 13.46 14.87 24.61
CA HIS A 345 12.92 15.64 25.71
C HIS A 345 11.70 16.45 25.24
N PRO A 346 10.52 15.82 25.12
CA PRO A 346 9.31 16.48 24.64
C PRO A 346 8.67 17.40 25.69
N ASN A 347 9.41 18.42 26.13
CA ASN A 347 8.90 19.41 27.09
C ASN A 347 7.82 20.27 26.41
N LEU A 348 6.62 20.31 27.00
CA LEU A 348 5.46 21.02 26.48
C LEU A 348 4.96 22.07 27.48
N TYR A 349 4.38 23.13 26.93
CA TYR A 349 3.79 24.24 27.68
C TYR A 349 2.40 24.55 27.15
N ALA A 350 1.55 25.09 28.02
CA ALA A 350 0.22 25.57 27.69
C ALA A 350 0.16 27.09 27.87
N LEU A 351 -0.23 27.80 26.82
CA LEU A 351 -0.66 29.19 26.88
C LEU A 351 -2.15 29.23 27.23
N LEU A 352 -2.50 29.89 28.33
CA LEU A 352 -3.87 30.30 28.65
C LEU A 352 -3.98 31.79 28.39
N LEU A 353 -4.55 32.18 27.25
CA LEU A 353 -4.74 33.57 26.87
C LEU A 353 -6.20 33.96 27.12
N SER A 354 -6.40 35.05 27.87
CA SER A 354 -7.71 35.54 28.27
C SER A 354 -8.00 36.91 27.67
N VAL A 355 -9.28 37.13 27.35
CA VAL A 355 -9.83 38.44 26.97
C VAL A 355 -10.62 38.96 28.15
N ASN A 356 -10.23 40.12 28.66
CA ASN A 356 -10.95 40.81 29.71
C ASN A 356 -11.73 41.98 29.14
N ASN A 357 -13.02 42.07 29.46
CA ASN A 357 -13.81 43.27 29.29
C ASN A 357 -13.98 43.92 30.68
N GLN A 358 -13.44 45.12 30.85
CA GLN A 358 -13.33 45.77 32.16
C GLN A 358 -12.57 44.90 33.18
N LYS A 359 -13.24 44.35 34.20
CA LYS A 359 -12.65 43.46 35.23
C LYS A 359 -13.10 42.00 35.08
N GLN A 360 -13.90 41.68 34.08
CA GLN A 360 -14.44 40.33 33.86
C GLN A 360 -13.71 39.67 32.69
N THR A 361 -13.23 38.45 32.89
CA THR A 361 -12.77 37.59 31.80
C THR A 361 -13.99 37.10 31.03
N VAL A 362 -14.03 37.39 29.73
CA VAL A 362 -15.16 37.05 28.84
C VAL A 362 -14.88 35.84 27.97
N ASP A 363 -13.59 35.52 27.76
CA ASP A 363 -13.15 34.35 27.02
C ASP A 363 -11.72 33.96 27.44
N THR A 364 -11.41 32.67 27.35
CA THR A 364 -10.06 32.11 27.52
C THR A 364 -9.82 31.05 26.45
N LYS A 365 -8.67 31.11 25.79
CA LYS A 365 -8.20 30.11 24.82
C LYS A 365 -6.94 29.42 25.33
N TYR A 366 -6.93 28.10 25.19
CA TYR A 366 -5.79 27.23 25.44
C TYR A 366 -5.05 26.96 24.13
N GLU A 367 -3.73 27.04 24.15
CA GLU A 367 -2.87 26.59 23.07
C GLU A 367 -1.64 25.85 23.62
N ARG A 368 -1.36 24.64 23.10
CA ARG A 368 -0.20 23.84 23.50
C ARG A 368 0.96 24.11 22.55
N PHE A 369 2.17 24.27 23.08
CA PHE A 369 3.37 24.48 22.26
C PHE A 369 4.62 23.90 22.93
N GLY A 370 5.70 23.81 22.16
CA GLY A 370 7.04 23.47 22.64
C GLY A 370 8.02 24.60 22.36
N TRP A 371 8.95 24.88 23.28
CA TRP A 371 10.00 25.87 23.06
C TRP A 371 11.09 25.28 22.15
N ARG A 372 11.00 25.53 20.84
CA ARG A 372 11.97 25.00 19.86
C ARG A 372 12.01 25.80 18.56
N GLU A 373 13.16 25.82 17.91
CA GLU A 373 13.36 26.52 16.63
C GLU A 373 14.08 25.63 15.61
N TRP A 374 13.52 25.56 14.39
CA TRP A 374 14.14 24.90 13.25
C TRP A 374 14.82 25.93 12.35
N THR A 375 16.05 25.67 11.94
CA THR A 375 16.78 26.51 10.98
C THR A 375 17.46 25.66 9.93
N LEU A 376 17.76 26.26 8.77
CA LEU A 376 18.62 25.66 7.75
C LEU A 376 19.91 26.48 7.70
N GLN A 377 21.07 25.83 7.78
CA GLN A 377 22.37 26.48 7.64
C GLN A 377 23.20 25.72 6.60
N GLY A 378 23.49 26.37 5.47
CA GLY A 378 24.12 25.70 4.33
C GLY A 378 23.31 24.49 3.87
N THR A 379 23.93 23.31 3.91
CA THR A 379 23.35 22.03 3.48
C THR A 379 22.77 21.20 4.62
N THR A 380 22.55 21.79 5.80
CA THR A 380 22.18 21.04 7.00
C THR A 380 21.02 21.68 7.74
N GLN A 381 20.12 20.84 8.25
CA GLN A 381 19.02 21.23 9.12
C GLN A 381 19.46 21.23 10.59
N TYR A 382 18.97 22.21 11.35
CA TYR A 382 19.30 22.41 12.75
C TYR A 382 18.04 22.49 13.61
N LEU A 383 18.10 21.88 14.79
CA LEU A 383 17.11 22.02 15.87
C LEU A 383 17.78 22.74 17.05
N ASN A 384 17.23 23.87 17.47
CA ASN A 384 17.72 24.66 18.61
C ASN A 384 19.20 25.05 18.50
N GLY A 385 19.68 25.28 17.27
CA GLY A 385 21.06 25.68 16.99
C GLY A 385 22.05 24.54 16.77
N GLU A 386 21.63 23.27 16.86
CA GLU A 386 22.47 22.10 16.65
C GLU A 386 22.06 21.29 15.41
N PRO A 387 23.01 20.71 14.63
CA PRO A 387 22.68 19.84 13.50
C PRO A 387 21.82 18.66 13.96
N TYR A 388 20.73 18.40 13.24
CA TYR A 388 19.78 17.39 13.66
C TYR A 388 19.34 16.51 12.49
N ALA A 389 19.63 15.21 12.59
CA ALA A 389 19.26 14.23 11.59
C ALA A 389 17.92 13.57 11.93
N LEU A 390 17.08 13.42 10.92
CA LEU A 390 15.75 12.85 11.05
C LEU A 390 15.68 11.51 10.31
N HIS A 391 15.25 10.49 11.04
CA HIS A 391 15.09 9.12 10.53
C HIS A 391 13.65 8.70 10.79
N GLY A 392 12.95 8.18 9.79
CA GLY A 392 11.51 7.96 9.93
C GLY A 392 10.89 6.89 9.05
N ASP A 393 9.56 6.88 9.13
CA ASP A 393 8.64 6.06 8.35
C ASP A 393 7.64 6.97 7.61
N SER A 394 7.32 6.64 6.36
CA SER A 394 6.24 7.25 5.58
C SER A 394 5.16 6.20 5.49
N TRP A 395 3.97 6.45 6.04
CA TRP A 395 2.92 5.45 6.11
C TRP A 395 1.61 5.97 5.53
N HIS A 396 0.92 5.14 4.77
CA HIS A 396 -0.44 5.43 4.28
C HIS A 396 -1.49 5.26 5.37
N PHE A 397 -2.53 6.09 5.30
CA PHE A 397 -3.74 5.88 6.09
C PHE A 397 -4.57 4.76 5.48
N MET A 398 -4.77 3.66 6.21
CA MET A 398 -5.43 2.43 5.74
C MET A 398 -6.79 2.15 6.39
N GLY A 399 -7.39 3.15 7.01
CA GLY A 399 -8.76 3.10 7.55
C GLY A 399 -8.85 2.87 9.06
N ILE A 400 -9.94 2.23 9.51
CA ILE A 400 -10.38 2.18 10.91
C ILE A 400 -9.27 1.82 11.92
N PRO A 401 -8.40 0.82 11.68
CA PRO A 401 -7.33 0.50 12.64
C PRO A 401 -6.46 1.71 12.99
N GLN A 402 -6.32 2.68 12.08
CA GLN A 402 -5.53 3.90 12.23
C GLN A 402 -6.32 5.10 12.79
N MET A 403 -7.64 5.00 12.94
CA MET A 403 -8.49 6.09 13.43
C MET A 403 -8.50 6.21 14.97
N THR A 404 -7.36 5.96 15.62
CA THR A 404 -7.25 5.99 17.08
C THR A 404 -5.85 6.38 17.54
N ARG A 405 -5.78 7.14 18.65
CA ARG A 405 -4.56 7.41 19.40
C ARG A 405 -3.79 6.13 19.78
N ARG A 406 -4.50 5.01 19.95
CA ARG A 406 -3.90 3.70 20.22
C ARG A 406 -2.97 3.25 19.11
N TYR A 407 -3.35 3.49 17.86
CA TYR A 407 -2.53 3.17 16.70
C TYR A 407 -1.35 4.13 16.57
N ALA A 408 -1.60 5.44 16.71
CA ALA A 408 -0.53 6.44 16.70
C ALA A 408 0.54 6.13 17.76
N TRP A 409 0.14 5.83 18.99
CA TRP A 409 1.05 5.42 20.07
C TRP A 409 1.83 4.15 19.73
N ALA A 410 1.18 3.12 19.18
CA ALA A 410 1.84 1.87 18.80
C ALA A 410 2.86 2.08 17.68
N TRP A 411 2.48 2.85 16.66
CA TRP A 411 3.35 3.19 15.54
C TRP A 411 4.55 3.99 16.01
N PHE A 412 4.35 5.06 16.79
CA PHE A 412 5.44 5.89 17.30
C PHE A 412 6.34 5.14 18.30
N THR A 413 5.78 4.19 19.05
CA THR A 413 6.58 3.26 19.85
C THR A 413 7.47 2.39 18.97
N ALA A 414 6.98 1.95 17.80
CA ALA A 414 7.80 1.23 16.82
C ALA A 414 8.84 2.16 16.13
N ILE A 415 8.53 3.44 15.90
CA ILE A 415 9.53 4.41 15.41
C ILE A 415 10.69 4.52 16.38
N LYS A 416 10.41 4.78 17.66
CA LYS A 416 11.45 4.80 18.70
C LYS A 416 12.17 3.45 18.83
N GLY A 417 11.43 2.35 18.72
CA GLY A 417 11.97 0.99 18.77
C GLY A 417 12.95 0.66 17.65
N MET A 418 12.95 1.39 16.53
CA MET A 418 13.95 1.27 15.47
C MET A 418 15.01 2.39 15.51
N ASN A 419 15.19 3.05 16.66
CA ASN A 419 16.10 4.20 16.85
C ASN A 419 15.80 5.38 15.90
N ALA A 420 14.56 5.51 15.43
CA ALA A 420 14.09 6.60 14.59
C ALA A 420 13.36 7.67 15.43
N ASN A 421 13.16 8.85 14.85
CA ASN A 421 12.64 10.03 15.54
C ASN A 421 11.64 10.85 14.71
N ALA A 422 11.31 10.42 13.49
CA ALA A 422 10.42 11.15 12.59
C ALA A 422 9.36 10.26 11.93
N VAL A 423 8.28 10.87 11.46
CA VAL A 423 7.26 10.26 10.60
C VAL A 423 6.80 11.22 9.50
N ARG A 424 6.30 10.65 8.41
CA ARG A 424 5.58 11.36 7.34
C ARG A 424 4.20 10.75 7.17
N PRO A 425 3.12 11.48 7.49
CA PRO A 425 1.76 11.03 7.19
C PRO A 425 1.55 11.07 5.67
N HIS A 426 1.70 9.92 5.02
CA HIS A 426 1.93 9.86 3.57
C HIS A 426 0.74 10.38 2.74
N ALA A 427 1.01 11.46 2.03
CA ALA A 427 0.26 12.04 0.93
C ALA A 427 -1.23 12.26 1.25
N GLN A 428 -1.54 12.58 2.51
CA GLN A 428 -2.86 12.99 2.97
C GLN A 428 -2.79 13.58 4.38
N VAL A 429 -3.81 14.33 4.73
CA VAL A 429 -3.92 14.96 6.03
C VAL A 429 -4.49 13.95 7.05
N TYR A 430 -3.75 13.70 8.13
CA TYR A 430 -4.16 12.79 9.20
C TYR A 430 -5.04 13.50 10.25
N PRO A 431 -5.85 12.75 11.02
CA PRO A 431 -6.59 13.28 12.17
C PRO A 431 -5.66 13.94 13.20
N ARG A 432 -6.12 15.02 13.84
CA ARG A 432 -5.31 15.87 14.75
C ARG A 432 -4.62 15.11 15.89
N PHE A 433 -5.25 14.03 16.37
CA PHE A 433 -4.71 13.25 17.48
C PHE A 433 -3.34 12.59 17.18
N TYR A 434 -2.95 12.45 15.90
CA TYR A 434 -1.61 12.00 15.53
C TYR A 434 -0.55 13.03 15.90
N LEU A 435 -0.83 14.32 15.69
CA LEU A 435 0.08 15.41 16.03
C LEU A 435 0.13 15.62 17.54
N ASP A 436 -1.00 15.47 18.22
CA ASP A 436 -1.02 15.47 19.69
C ASP A 436 -0.13 14.38 20.29
N MET A 437 -0.25 13.15 19.77
CA MET A 437 0.58 12.04 20.21
C MET A 437 2.06 12.26 19.84
N ALA A 438 2.34 12.89 18.70
CA ALA A 438 3.71 13.18 18.26
C ALA A 438 4.39 14.24 19.16
N ASP A 439 3.66 15.29 19.53
CA ASP A 439 4.12 16.30 20.48
C ASP A 439 4.48 15.67 21.82
N GLU A 440 3.58 14.82 22.34
CA GLU A 440 3.70 14.15 23.64
C GLU A 440 4.81 13.10 23.67
N MET A 441 4.96 12.33 22.59
CA MET A 441 5.96 11.28 22.51
C MET A 441 7.32 11.78 22.04
N GLY A 442 7.46 13.01 21.54
CA GLY A 442 8.71 13.48 20.94
C GLY A 442 8.99 12.76 19.62
N ILE A 443 8.07 12.88 18.67
CA ILE A 443 8.23 12.41 17.29
C ILE A 443 8.15 13.63 16.38
N CYS A 444 9.13 13.80 15.49
CA CYS A 444 9.09 14.84 14.47
C CYS A 444 8.15 14.45 13.32
N VAL A 445 7.38 15.39 12.80
CA VAL A 445 6.42 15.14 11.71
C VAL A 445 6.79 16.00 10.50
N LEU A 446 7.08 15.36 9.37
CA LEU A 446 7.03 16.02 8.06
C LEU A 446 5.57 15.98 7.63
N ASN A 447 4.82 17.02 7.99
CA ASN A 447 3.39 17.01 7.76
C ASN A 447 3.12 17.24 6.27
N GLU A 448 2.21 16.47 5.69
CA GLU A 448 2.01 16.45 4.23
C GLU A 448 0.56 16.70 3.82
N THR A 449 0.42 17.46 2.74
CA THR A 449 -0.86 17.77 2.09
C THR A 449 -1.49 16.56 1.38
N ALA A 450 -2.75 16.69 0.95
CA ALA A 450 -3.43 15.71 0.09
C ALA A 450 -3.18 15.88 -1.42
N ASN A 451 -2.24 16.74 -1.83
CA ASN A 451 -1.81 16.91 -3.22
C ASN A 451 -0.91 15.75 -3.67
N TRP A 452 -1.54 14.68 -4.14
CA TRP A 452 -0.88 13.42 -4.52
C TRP A 452 -1.14 13.06 -5.98
N ALA A 453 -0.09 12.78 -6.75
CA ALA A 453 -0.18 12.53 -8.18
C ALA A 453 0.13 11.11 -8.65
N SER A 454 0.66 10.22 -7.81
CA SER A 454 1.20 8.92 -8.26
C SER A 454 0.18 8.01 -8.94
N ASP A 455 -1.11 8.17 -8.64
CA ASP A 455 -2.22 7.48 -9.32
C ASP A 455 -2.73 8.18 -10.59
N GLY A 456 -2.03 9.23 -11.05
CA GLY A 456 -2.47 10.10 -12.13
C GLY A 456 -3.83 10.76 -11.85
N GLY A 457 -4.13 11.03 -10.58
CA GLY A 457 -5.40 11.58 -10.15
C GLY A 457 -5.60 13.07 -10.44
N PRO A 458 -4.67 13.97 -10.08
CA PRO A 458 -4.84 15.41 -10.24
C PRO A 458 -5.21 15.86 -11.66
N LYS A 459 -6.26 16.67 -11.80
CA LYS A 459 -6.68 17.28 -13.08
C LYS A 459 -5.80 18.50 -13.39
N LEU A 460 -4.56 18.26 -13.81
CA LEU A 460 -3.51 19.27 -13.93
C LEU A 460 -3.78 20.39 -14.96
N ASP A 461 -4.73 20.19 -15.86
CA ASP A 461 -5.20 21.16 -16.85
C ASP A 461 -6.54 21.81 -16.45
N SER A 462 -6.85 21.87 -15.15
CA SER A 462 -8.01 22.57 -14.61
C SER A 462 -7.62 23.55 -13.51
N ASP A 463 -8.01 24.82 -13.69
CA ASP A 463 -7.81 25.87 -12.67
C ASP A 463 -8.49 25.52 -11.33
N LEU A 464 -9.62 24.79 -11.37
CA LEU A 464 -10.32 24.33 -10.17
C LEU A 464 -9.43 23.48 -9.27
N PHE A 465 -8.60 22.61 -9.85
CA PHE A 465 -7.66 21.79 -9.07
C PHE A 465 -6.60 22.65 -8.39
N TRP A 466 -6.04 23.63 -9.11
CA TRP A 466 -4.99 24.50 -8.57
C TRP A 466 -5.52 25.42 -7.46
N GLU A 467 -6.71 26.01 -7.64
CA GLU A 467 -7.36 26.82 -6.60
C GLU A 467 -7.73 25.98 -5.37
N ALA A 468 -8.32 24.79 -5.56
CA ALA A 468 -8.63 23.89 -4.46
C ALA A 468 -7.36 23.46 -3.70
N SER A 469 -6.26 23.21 -4.41
CA SER A 469 -4.96 22.84 -3.81
C SER A 469 -4.37 23.96 -2.96
N LYS A 470 -4.53 25.23 -3.38
CA LYS A 470 -4.07 26.40 -2.61
C LYS A 470 -4.85 26.58 -1.32
N GLU A 471 -6.19 26.54 -1.40
CA GLU A 471 -7.03 26.68 -0.21
C GLU A 471 -6.85 25.51 0.75
N HIS A 472 -6.72 24.28 0.23
CA HIS A 472 -6.37 23.10 1.02
C HIS A 472 -5.05 23.30 1.76
N LEU A 473 -3.97 23.69 1.06
CA LEU A 473 -2.65 23.88 1.68
C LEU A 473 -2.68 24.96 2.77
N LYS A 474 -3.36 26.09 2.53
CA LYS A 474 -3.53 27.14 3.52
C LYS A 474 -4.26 26.63 4.77
N ARG A 475 -5.41 25.97 4.60
CA ARG A 475 -6.19 25.41 5.72
C ARG A 475 -5.41 24.35 6.48
N PHE A 476 -4.61 23.54 5.79
CA PHE A 476 -3.73 22.54 6.36
C PHE A 476 -2.64 23.15 7.26
N VAL A 477 -1.90 24.16 6.77
CA VAL A 477 -0.88 24.85 7.57
C VAL A 477 -1.51 25.54 8.79
N LEU A 478 -2.65 26.23 8.60
CA LEU A 478 -3.36 26.92 9.68
C LEU A 478 -3.79 25.97 10.79
N ARG A 479 -4.26 24.77 10.45
CA ARG A 479 -4.71 23.76 11.40
C ARG A 479 -3.59 23.28 12.32
N ASP A 480 -2.38 23.09 11.77
CA ASP A 480 -1.34 22.28 12.42
C ASP A 480 -0.10 23.07 12.88
N ARG A 481 0.01 24.37 12.56
CA ARG A 481 1.21 25.20 12.81
C ARG A 481 1.64 25.38 14.27
N ASN A 482 0.78 25.10 15.25
CA ASN A 482 1.14 25.16 16.68
C ASN A 482 1.83 23.89 17.20
N HIS A 483 1.73 22.75 16.49
CA HIS A 483 2.31 21.50 16.95
C HIS A 483 3.85 21.53 16.96
N ALA A 484 4.45 21.30 18.13
CA ALA A 484 5.91 21.34 18.32
C ALA A 484 6.63 20.31 17.44
N SER A 485 6.00 19.14 17.27
CA SER A 485 6.43 18.00 16.48
C SER A 485 6.62 18.29 15.00
N VAL A 486 5.80 19.15 14.41
CA VAL A 486 5.91 19.46 12.98
C VAL A 486 7.23 20.19 12.76
N PHE A 487 8.12 19.63 11.94
CA PHE A 487 9.43 20.22 11.63
C PHE A 487 9.48 20.87 10.25
N GLY A 488 8.55 20.47 9.37
CA GLY A 488 8.49 20.92 7.98
C GLY A 488 7.15 20.57 7.33
N TRP A 489 6.95 21.13 6.14
CA TRP A 489 5.75 20.96 5.33
C TRP A 489 6.09 20.34 4.00
N SER A 490 5.44 19.23 3.66
CA SER A 490 5.46 18.66 2.31
C SER A 490 4.23 19.14 1.54
N ILE A 491 4.45 19.90 0.46
CA ILE A 491 3.40 20.66 -0.28
C ILE A 491 2.82 19.90 -1.49
N SER A 492 3.42 18.78 -1.87
CA SER A 492 2.91 17.84 -2.88
C SER A 492 3.74 16.56 -2.89
N ASN A 493 3.24 15.52 -3.57
CA ASN A 493 3.97 14.28 -3.83
C ASN A 493 3.87 13.85 -5.31
N GLU A 494 5.03 13.72 -5.95
CA GLU A 494 5.23 13.12 -7.28
C GLU A 494 4.48 13.77 -8.48
N ASN A 495 4.19 15.08 -8.46
CA ASN A 495 3.66 15.78 -9.63
C ASN A 495 4.65 15.83 -10.81
N LYS A 496 5.94 16.16 -10.60
CA LYS A 496 6.98 16.21 -11.68
C LYS A 496 7.18 14.86 -12.34
N PRO A 497 7.46 13.73 -11.63
CA PRO A 497 7.63 12.44 -12.30
C PRO A 497 6.34 12.01 -13.00
N VAL A 498 5.17 12.36 -12.47
CA VAL A 498 3.90 12.07 -13.15
C VAL A 498 3.75 12.90 -14.43
N ILE A 499 4.03 14.20 -14.40
CA ILE A 499 3.99 15.05 -15.59
C ILE A 499 4.97 14.53 -16.66
N LEU A 500 6.21 14.24 -16.27
CA LEU A 500 7.29 13.92 -17.20
C LEU A 500 7.28 12.47 -17.69
N HIS A 501 6.88 11.52 -16.85
CA HIS A 501 7.03 10.08 -17.14
C HIS A 501 5.71 9.31 -17.13
N VAL A 502 4.65 9.89 -16.53
CA VAL A 502 3.30 9.31 -16.57
C VAL A 502 2.48 9.88 -17.70
N TYR A 503 2.33 11.19 -17.75
CA TYR A 503 1.59 11.85 -18.82
C TYR A 503 2.45 12.11 -20.05
N ASN A 504 3.78 12.20 -19.89
CA ASN A 504 4.71 12.64 -20.94
C ASN A 504 4.32 14.02 -21.51
N ARG A 505 3.97 14.96 -20.62
CA ARG A 505 3.48 16.32 -20.95
C ARG A 505 4.41 17.40 -20.37
N PRO A 506 5.67 17.51 -20.83
CA PRO A 506 6.63 18.46 -20.28
C PRO A 506 6.17 19.93 -20.34
N GLU A 507 5.23 20.28 -21.22
CA GLU A 507 4.61 21.60 -21.29
C GLU A 507 3.74 21.95 -20.07
N LEU A 508 3.40 21.00 -19.20
CA LEU A 508 2.72 21.26 -17.92
C LEU A 508 3.69 21.70 -16.81
N MET A 509 5.01 21.55 -17.00
CA MET A 509 6.01 21.94 -16.00
C MET A 509 5.98 23.43 -15.63
N PRO A 510 5.77 24.40 -16.54
CA PRO A 510 5.63 25.80 -16.16
C PRO A 510 4.49 26.05 -15.17
N VAL A 511 3.35 25.36 -15.34
CA VAL A 511 2.21 25.44 -14.41
C VAL A 511 2.59 24.86 -13.05
N GLN A 512 3.25 23.70 -13.04
CA GLN A 512 3.72 23.07 -11.80
C GLN A 512 4.76 23.93 -11.06
N LYS A 513 5.67 24.59 -11.78
CA LYS A 513 6.67 25.50 -11.18
C LYS A 513 6.01 26.70 -10.50
N LYS A 514 5.06 27.34 -11.20
CA LYS A 514 4.24 28.42 -10.62
C LYS A 514 3.51 27.93 -9.36
N ALA A 515 2.95 26.73 -9.39
CA ALA A 515 2.29 26.15 -8.22
C ALA A 515 3.27 25.96 -7.04
N TRP A 516 4.50 25.47 -7.26
CA TRP A 516 5.49 25.37 -6.20
C TRP A 516 5.87 26.72 -5.59
N GLU A 517 6.00 27.78 -6.39
CA GLU A 517 6.24 29.14 -5.90
C GLU A 517 5.08 29.60 -5.01
N GLU A 518 3.85 29.52 -5.52
CA GLU A 518 2.65 29.92 -4.78
C GLU A 518 2.45 29.11 -3.50
N TRP A 519 2.65 27.79 -3.54
CA TRP A 519 2.52 26.90 -2.39
C TRP A 519 3.60 27.14 -1.32
N ARG A 520 4.86 27.37 -1.73
CA ARG A 520 5.93 27.77 -0.81
C ARG A 520 5.59 29.10 -0.14
N ASP A 521 5.09 30.07 -0.91
CA ASP A 521 4.76 31.40 -0.38
C ASP A 521 3.57 31.35 0.57
N ILE A 522 2.57 30.50 0.31
CA ILE A 522 1.48 30.20 1.26
C ILE A 522 2.05 29.66 2.57
N VAL A 523 2.96 28.68 2.53
CA VAL A 523 3.57 28.14 3.75
C VAL A 523 4.33 29.24 4.50
N HIS A 524 5.18 30.02 3.83
CA HIS A 524 5.91 31.12 4.47
C HIS A 524 4.99 32.17 5.09
N GLN A 525 3.87 32.48 4.44
CA GLN A 525 2.89 33.45 4.92
C GLN A 525 2.20 32.99 6.21
N TYR A 526 1.83 31.71 6.29
CA TYR A 526 1.02 31.19 7.39
C TYR A 526 1.83 30.50 8.50
N ASP A 527 3.07 30.09 8.20
CA ASP A 527 4.04 29.54 9.14
C ASP A 527 5.50 29.85 8.73
N PRO A 528 6.06 30.97 9.20
CA PRO A 528 7.46 31.31 8.94
C PRO A 528 8.46 30.55 9.83
N THR A 529 7.99 29.69 10.75
CA THR A 529 8.85 29.06 11.77
C THR A 529 9.42 27.70 11.35
N ARG A 530 9.00 27.19 10.18
CA ARG A 530 9.41 25.89 9.64
C ARG A 530 10.03 26.08 8.26
N PRO A 531 11.37 26.21 8.17
CA PRO A 531 12.04 26.49 6.90
C PRO A 531 12.12 25.27 5.97
N TRP A 532 11.87 24.07 6.48
CA TRP A 532 11.78 22.87 5.63
C TRP A 532 10.44 22.85 4.89
N ILE A 533 10.48 23.22 3.61
CA ILE A 533 9.34 23.14 2.68
C ILE A 533 9.78 22.27 1.51
N SER A 534 9.22 21.07 1.41
CA SER A 534 9.57 20.08 0.39
C SER A 534 8.39 19.75 -0.50
N ALA A 535 8.67 19.22 -1.69
CA ALA A 535 7.69 18.51 -2.48
C ALA A 535 8.28 17.12 -2.74
N ASP A 536 7.64 16.11 -2.19
CA ASP A 536 8.26 14.79 -2.06
C ASP A 536 8.35 14.09 -3.42
N GLY A 537 9.55 13.56 -3.73
CA GLY A 537 9.85 12.96 -5.03
C GLY A 537 10.15 13.97 -6.15
N GLU A 538 10.21 15.27 -5.86
CA GLU A 538 10.36 16.34 -6.88
C GLU A 538 11.78 16.94 -7.01
N ASP A 539 12.74 16.43 -6.24
CA ASP A 539 14.03 17.07 -5.94
C ASP A 539 13.82 18.39 -5.16
N ASP A 540 14.26 19.53 -5.70
CA ASP A 540 14.14 20.87 -5.09
C ASP A 540 13.20 21.80 -5.88
N GLY A 541 12.36 21.24 -6.75
CA GLY A 541 11.45 22.01 -7.61
C GLY A 541 12.19 22.91 -8.60
N ASP A 542 13.33 22.46 -9.12
CA ASP A 542 14.22 23.21 -10.03
C ASP A 542 14.70 24.54 -9.40
N GLY A 543 15.15 24.49 -8.15
CA GLY A 543 15.66 25.64 -7.42
C GLY A 543 14.65 26.36 -6.54
N ILE A 544 13.34 26.14 -6.73
CA ILE A 544 12.26 26.91 -6.07
C ILE A 544 12.14 26.61 -4.58
N LEU A 545 12.33 25.35 -4.19
CA LEU A 545 12.11 24.87 -2.82
C LEU A 545 13.40 24.97 -1.99
N PRO A 546 13.29 25.24 -0.67
CA PRO A 546 14.45 25.44 0.21
C PRO A 546 15.26 24.15 0.47
N VAL A 547 14.70 22.97 0.19
CA VAL A 547 15.34 21.67 0.42
C VAL A 547 15.18 20.77 -0.79
N THR A 548 16.03 19.75 -0.89
CA THR A 548 15.97 18.71 -1.93
C THR A 548 15.44 17.41 -1.34
N VAL A 549 14.31 16.92 -1.82
CA VAL A 549 13.78 15.62 -1.39
C VAL A 549 13.43 14.76 -2.60
N GLY A 550 14.03 13.57 -2.65
CA GLY A 550 13.76 12.60 -3.72
C GLY A 550 13.29 11.25 -3.21
N HIS A 551 13.05 10.33 -4.14
CA HIS A 551 12.59 8.96 -3.88
C HIS A 551 13.64 7.92 -4.27
N TYR A 552 13.66 6.81 -3.53
CA TYR A 552 14.48 5.60 -3.63
C TYR A 552 16.00 5.79 -3.46
N GLY A 553 16.58 6.85 -4.03
CA GLY A 553 17.91 7.35 -3.68
C GLY A 553 19.05 6.38 -3.95
N ASP A 554 19.27 6.02 -5.23
CA ASP A 554 20.51 5.35 -5.61
C ASP A 554 21.74 6.26 -5.42
N ILE A 555 22.95 5.69 -5.50
CA ILE A 555 24.20 6.43 -5.26
C ILE A 555 24.36 7.63 -6.21
N ASN A 556 23.89 7.53 -7.45
CA ASN A 556 24.00 8.62 -8.42
C ASN A 556 22.97 9.72 -8.11
N SER A 557 21.74 9.34 -7.76
CA SER A 557 20.71 10.29 -7.28
C SER A 557 21.19 11.04 -6.05
N MET A 558 21.74 10.35 -5.05
CA MET A 558 22.24 10.99 -3.83
C MET A 558 23.40 11.95 -4.10
N LYS A 559 24.35 11.59 -4.99
CA LYS A 559 25.42 12.52 -5.41
C LYS A 559 24.85 13.77 -6.07
N ARG A 560 23.88 13.61 -6.98
CA ARG A 560 23.20 14.72 -7.64
C ARG A 560 22.50 15.64 -6.64
N TRP A 561 21.82 15.10 -5.62
CA TRP A 561 21.16 15.91 -4.61
C TRP A 561 22.14 16.69 -3.74
N ILE A 562 23.30 16.11 -3.43
CA ILE A 562 24.39 16.83 -2.73
C ILE A 562 24.91 18.00 -3.57
N GLU A 563 25.09 17.79 -4.88
CA GLU A 563 25.58 18.81 -5.81
C GLU A 563 24.66 20.04 -5.93
N ILE A 564 23.36 19.90 -5.59
CA ILE A 564 22.41 21.03 -5.55
C ILE A 564 22.79 22.06 -4.46
N GLY A 565 23.49 21.64 -3.40
CA GLY A 565 23.99 22.54 -2.36
C GLY A 565 22.92 23.03 -1.38
N LYS A 566 21.82 22.29 -1.22
CA LYS A 566 20.76 22.51 -0.23
C LYS A 566 20.71 21.37 0.79
N PRO A 567 20.06 21.55 1.95
CA PRO A 567 19.72 20.42 2.80
C PRO A 567 18.91 19.41 2.00
N TRP A 568 19.30 18.14 2.11
CA TRP A 568 18.71 17.08 1.29
C TRP A 568 18.21 15.93 2.16
N GLY A 569 17.23 15.21 1.61
CA GLY A 569 16.69 14.02 2.23
C GLY A 569 15.97 13.11 1.24
N ILE A 570 15.41 12.03 1.77
CA ILE A 570 14.67 11.04 1.00
C ILE A 570 13.35 10.76 1.70
N GLY A 571 12.25 11.03 1.00
CA GLY A 571 10.89 10.85 1.54
C GLY A 571 10.39 9.42 1.47
N GLU A 572 10.93 8.62 0.56
CA GLU A 572 10.60 7.20 0.35
C GLU A 572 11.83 6.45 -0.13
N HIS A 573 12.15 5.32 0.49
CA HIS A 573 13.16 4.40 -0.05
C HIS A 573 12.87 2.95 0.33
N SER A 574 13.76 2.06 -0.14
CA SER A 574 13.59 0.60 -0.19
C SER A 574 12.61 0.14 -1.25
N MET A 575 12.89 -1.03 -1.82
CA MET A 575 11.96 -1.75 -2.67
C MET A 575 10.92 -2.58 -1.90
N ALA A 576 10.77 -2.43 -0.59
CA ALA A 576 9.90 -3.30 0.22
C ALA A 576 8.45 -3.41 -0.30
N TYR A 577 7.91 -2.34 -0.88
CA TYR A 577 6.57 -2.29 -1.48
C TYR A 577 6.41 -3.10 -2.78
N TYR A 578 7.42 -3.10 -3.66
CA TYR A 578 7.31 -3.68 -5.01
C TYR A 578 8.24 -4.86 -5.27
N GLY A 579 9.33 -4.96 -4.50
CA GLY A 579 10.41 -5.94 -4.66
C GLY A 579 9.87 -7.35 -4.67
N THR A 580 9.92 -8.01 -5.81
CA THR A 580 9.56 -9.42 -5.95
C THR A 580 10.69 -10.32 -5.42
N PRO A 581 10.45 -11.61 -5.14
CA PRO A 581 11.51 -12.56 -4.86
C PRO A 581 12.69 -12.48 -5.84
N GLU A 582 12.43 -12.31 -7.14
CA GLU A 582 13.48 -12.22 -8.16
C GLU A 582 14.33 -10.95 -8.03
N GLN A 583 13.72 -9.82 -7.69
CA GLN A 583 14.46 -8.57 -7.44
C GLN A 583 15.25 -8.63 -6.13
N VAL A 584 14.65 -9.22 -5.09
CA VAL A 584 15.24 -9.36 -3.75
C VAL A 584 16.39 -10.36 -3.73
N ALA A 585 16.35 -11.39 -4.58
CA ALA A 585 17.43 -12.38 -4.72
C ALA A 585 18.78 -11.75 -5.06
N LYS A 586 18.80 -10.53 -5.64
CA LYS A 586 20.03 -9.73 -5.79
C LYS A 586 20.77 -9.55 -4.46
N TYR A 587 20.10 -9.57 -3.31
CA TYR A 587 20.65 -9.30 -1.99
C TYR A 587 20.89 -10.54 -1.13
N ASN A 588 20.14 -11.63 -1.31
CA ASN A 588 20.33 -12.86 -0.53
C ASN A 588 20.23 -14.18 -1.32
N GLY A 589 20.19 -14.13 -2.65
CA GLY A 589 20.18 -15.32 -3.51
C GLY A 589 18.90 -16.14 -3.40
N GLU A 590 19.03 -17.47 -3.46
CA GLU A 590 17.92 -18.42 -3.51
C GLU A 590 16.98 -18.36 -2.29
N ARG A 591 17.47 -17.81 -1.18
CA ARG A 591 16.71 -17.57 0.05
C ARG A 591 15.48 -16.68 -0.18
N ALA A 592 15.50 -15.77 -1.16
CA ALA A 592 14.37 -14.88 -1.46
C ALA A 592 13.12 -15.62 -1.93
N TYR A 593 13.26 -16.80 -2.55
CA TYR A 593 12.15 -17.54 -3.17
C TYR A 593 11.42 -18.48 -2.19
N GLU A 594 12.03 -18.80 -1.05
CA GLU A 594 11.58 -19.84 -0.13
C GLU A 594 10.38 -19.44 0.73
N SER A 595 10.34 -18.18 1.16
CA SER A 595 9.34 -17.68 2.10
C SER A 595 9.32 -16.16 2.19
N GLN A 596 8.24 -15.60 2.75
CA GLN A 596 8.18 -14.19 3.10
C GLN A 596 9.33 -13.79 4.01
N GLU A 597 9.71 -14.63 4.98
CA GLU A 597 10.88 -14.37 5.84
C GLU A 597 12.18 -14.26 5.05
N GLY A 598 12.43 -15.19 4.12
CA GLY A 598 13.60 -15.14 3.24
C GLY A 598 13.62 -13.89 2.37
N ARG A 599 12.47 -13.46 1.85
CA ARG A 599 12.37 -12.15 1.17
C ARG A 599 12.69 -10.98 2.11
N MET A 600 12.22 -11.01 3.35
CA MET A 600 12.48 -9.95 4.32
C MET A 600 13.95 -9.86 4.76
N GLU A 601 14.71 -10.96 4.75
CA GLU A 601 16.16 -10.96 4.99
C GLU A 601 16.92 -10.21 3.88
N GLY A 602 16.54 -10.39 2.62
CA GLY A 602 17.13 -9.65 1.49
C GLY A 602 16.81 -8.15 1.55
N LEU A 603 15.58 -7.79 1.91
CA LEU A 603 15.19 -6.39 2.15
C LEU A 603 15.91 -5.78 3.36
N ALA A 604 16.18 -6.56 4.40
CA ALA A 604 16.97 -6.12 5.55
C ALA A 604 18.39 -5.72 5.13
N ASN A 605 19.01 -6.48 4.23
CA ASN A 605 20.31 -6.15 3.65
C ASN A 605 20.27 -4.86 2.82
N GLU A 606 19.29 -4.74 1.92
CA GLU A 606 19.11 -3.54 1.10
C GLU A 606 18.93 -2.29 1.99
N CYS A 607 17.95 -2.32 2.90
CA CYS A 607 17.61 -1.18 3.75
C CYS A 607 18.77 -0.73 4.63
N TYR A 608 19.47 -1.69 5.25
CA TYR A 608 20.63 -1.39 6.08
C TYR A 608 21.68 -0.60 5.30
N ASN A 609 22.08 -1.11 4.14
CA ASN A 609 23.13 -0.49 3.32
C ASN A 609 22.69 0.86 2.73
N LEU A 610 21.41 1.01 2.35
CA LEU A 610 20.87 2.29 1.90
C LEU A 610 20.98 3.36 2.99
N ILE A 611 20.49 3.08 4.21
CA ILE A 611 20.53 4.05 5.31
C ILE A 611 21.96 4.38 5.72
N VAL A 612 22.87 3.38 5.75
CA VAL A 612 24.30 3.61 6.02
C VAL A 612 24.87 4.62 5.02
N ASN A 613 24.61 4.44 3.72
CA ASN A 613 25.08 5.36 2.68
C ASN A 613 24.47 6.75 2.86
N GLN A 614 23.17 6.86 3.08
CA GLN A 614 22.47 8.13 3.27
C GLN A 614 23.05 8.93 4.46
N ARG A 615 23.31 8.25 5.59
CA ARG A 615 23.94 8.86 6.77
C ARG A 615 25.36 9.31 6.48
N GLN A 616 26.18 8.47 5.84
CA GLN A 616 27.56 8.81 5.47
C GLN A 616 27.64 10.00 4.51
N MET A 617 26.62 10.15 3.66
CA MET A 617 26.51 11.21 2.66
C MET A 617 25.83 12.48 3.20
N GLY A 618 25.46 12.51 4.50
CA GLY A 618 24.96 13.71 5.17
C GLY A 618 23.48 14.04 4.92
N ALA A 619 22.63 13.03 4.68
CA ALA A 619 21.19 13.25 4.59
C ALA A 619 20.64 13.88 5.88
N SER A 620 19.90 14.98 5.76
CA SER A 620 19.22 15.61 6.90
C SER A 620 17.94 14.85 7.28
N TYR A 621 17.32 14.19 6.31
CA TYR A 621 16.08 13.45 6.47
C TYR A 621 16.10 12.16 5.66
N SER A 622 15.68 11.05 6.26
CA SER A 622 15.58 9.76 5.58
C SER A 622 14.37 9.00 6.09
N THR A 623 13.55 8.52 5.16
CA THR A 623 12.33 7.79 5.46
C THR A 623 12.19 6.51 4.65
N VAL A 624 12.05 5.40 5.38
CA VAL A 624 11.66 4.12 4.81
C VAL A 624 10.20 4.20 4.39
N PHE A 625 9.89 3.72 3.19
CA PHE A 625 8.51 3.64 2.76
C PHE A 625 7.77 2.50 3.45
N ASN A 626 6.70 2.84 4.17
CA ASN A 626 5.74 1.93 4.79
C ASN A 626 6.38 0.88 5.73
N MET A 627 7.32 1.30 6.58
CA MET A 627 7.94 0.46 7.62
C MET A 627 6.87 -0.22 8.48
N ALA A 628 5.84 0.52 8.91
CA ALA A 628 4.74 -0.03 9.69
C ALA A 628 4.12 -1.30 9.08
N TRP A 629 4.13 -1.46 7.76
CA TRP A 629 3.51 -2.59 7.06
C TRP A 629 4.50 -3.60 6.49
N TYR A 630 5.69 -3.14 6.09
CA TYR A 630 6.69 -4.01 5.47
C TYR A 630 7.74 -4.51 6.44
N ALA A 631 8.08 -3.76 7.48
CA ALA A 631 9.05 -4.20 8.49
C ALA A 631 8.39 -4.96 9.65
N LEU A 632 7.06 -4.93 9.77
CA LEU A 632 6.29 -5.59 10.83
C LEU A 632 5.29 -6.60 10.23
N LYS A 633 4.93 -7.65 10.99
CA LYS A 633 4.02 -8.70 10.51
C LYS A 633 2.55 -8.31 10.75
N PRO A 634 1.66 -8.39 9.74
CA PRO A 634 0.22 -8.38 9.95
C PRO A 634 -0.22 -9.40 11.01
N LEU A 635 -0.98 -8.94 12.00
CA LEU A 635 -1.29 -9.71 13.19
C LEU A 635 -2.63 -10.47 13.07
N PRO A 636 -2.72 -11.74 13.49
CA PRO A 636 -3.94 -12.54 13.47
C PRO A 636 -4.87 -12.16 14.64
N LEU A 637 -5.24 -10.89 14.78
CA LEU A 637 -6.05 -10.38 15.90
C LEU A 637 -7.33 -11.20 16.09
N GLY A 638 -7.54 -11.76 17.29
CA GLY A 638 -8.72 -12.55 17.60
C GLY A 638 -8.89 -13.79 16.71
N LYS A 639 -7.80 -14.34 16.15
CA LYS A 639 -7.81 -15.55 15.33
C LYS A 639 -6.97 -16.66 15.97
N LYS A 640 -7.66 -17.63 16.58
CA LYS A 640 -7.05 -18.79 17.24
C LYS A 640 -6.46 -19.80 16.24
N ASP A 641 -7.27 -20.28 15.31
CA ASP A 641 -6.84 -21.22 14.26
C ASP A 641 -6.43 -20.44 13.00
N LYS A 642 -5.11 -20.37 12.74
CA LYS A 642 -4.53 -19.66 11.61
C LYS A 642 -4.56 -20.46 10.31
N SER A 643 -4.85 -21.77 10.37
CA SER A 643 -4.89 -22.66 9.20
C SER A 643 -6.16 -22.52 8.35
N LYS A 644 -7.16 -21.79 8.85
CA LYS A 644 -8.44 -21.57 8.18
C LYS A 644 -8.64 -20.11 7.81
N ALA A 645 -9.48 -19.85 6.80
CA ALA A 645 -9.94 -18.51 6.49
C ALA A 645 -10.69 -17.86 7.67
N PRO A 646 -10.61 -16.53 7.86
CA PRO A 646 -11.36 -15.85 8.90
C PRO A 646 -12.84 -15.70 8.54
N THR A 647 -13.73 -15.82 9.52
CA THR A 647 -15.16 -15.46 9.39
C THR A 647 -15.48 -14.21 10.21
N VAL A 648 -16.44 -13.42 9.76
CA VAL A 648 -16.84 -12.17 10.44
C VAL A 648 -17.44 -12.47 11.80
N GLU A 649 -18.18 -13.55 11.89
CA GLU A 649 -18.95 -13.92 13.06
C GLU A 649 -18.04 -14.40 14.19
N ALA A 650 -16.97 -15.15 13.87
CA ALA A 650 -16.18 -15.88 14.87
C ALA A 650 -14.76 -15.36 15.08
N ASN A 651 -14.20 -14.56 14.16
CA ASN A 651 -12.82 -14.09 14.27
C ASN A 651 -12.75 -12.58 14.40
N GLY A 652 -11.59 -12.06 14.82
CA GLY A 652 -11.39 -10.64 15.05
C GLY A 652 -11.60 -10.24 16.50
N VAL A 653 -11.34 -8.96 16.77
CA VAL A 653 -11.57 -8.31 18.07
C VAL A 653 -12.87 -7.53 17.99
N PHE A 654 -13.79 -7.79 18.91
CA PHE A 654 -15.08 -7.12 19.01
C PHE A 654 -15.06 -6.05 20.09
N PHE A 655 -15.84 -4.99 19.90
CA PHE A 655 -15.92 -3.88 20.84
C PHE A 655 -17.29 -3.81 21.50
N GLY A 656 -17.38 -3.08 22.61
CA GLY A 656 -18.62 -2.89 23.35
C GLY A 656 -19.68 -2.10 22.56
N ASN A 657 -20.83 -1.92 23.21
CA ASN A 657 -21.95 -1.16 22.61
C ASN A 657 -21.53 0.28 22.27
N TYR A 658 -21.99 0.73 21.10
CA TYR A 658 -21.83 2.09 20.62
C TYR A 658 -22.43 3.11 21.58
N LYS A 659 -21.73 4.22 21.82
CA LYS A 659 -22.15 5.32 22.71
C LYS A 659 -22.34 6.62 21.91
N GLU A 660 -23.53 7.21 22.02
CA GLU A 660 -23.87 8.53 21.45
C GLU A 660 -23.08 9.65 22.14
N GLY A 661 -22.75 10.71 21.39
CA GLY A 661 -22.15 11.94 21.91
C GLY A 661 -20.70 11.82 22.38
N VAL A 662 -19.98 10.79 21.93
CA VAL A 662 -18.56 10.56 22.29
C VAL A 662 -17.67 10.81 21.06
N PRO A 663 -16.56 11.56 21.21
CA PRO A 663 -15.62 11.81 20.12
C PRO A 663 -14.87 10.53 19.73
N GLY A 664 -14.45 10.46 18.47
CA GLY A 664 -13.72 9.34 17.90
C GLY A 664 -14.59 8.21 17.36
N VAL A 665 -13.99 7.43 16.46
CA VAL A 665 -14.66 6.30 15.81
C VAL A 665 -14.90 5.15 16.79
N GLN A 666 -16.04 4.49 16.64
CA GLN A 666 -16.43 3.33 17.46
C GLN A 666 -16.79 2.16 16.54
N PRO A 667 -15.80 1.37 16.09
CA PRO A 667 -16.06 0.20 15.26
C PRO A 667 -16.71 -0.91 16.07
N GLU A 668 -17.47 -1.78 15.40
CA GLU A 668 -18.02 -2.98 16.03
C GLU A 668 -16.96 -4.07 16.14
N ARG A 669 -16.00 -4.05 15.21
CA ARG A 669 -14.99 -5.09 15.05
C ARG A 669 -13.71 -4.57 14.40
N VAL A 670 -12.58 -5.22 14.69
CA VAL A 670 -11.32 -5.13 13.95
C VAL A 670 -10.93 -6.56 13.56
N GLY A 671 -10.82 -6.84 12.26
CA GLY A 671 -10.59 -8.20 11.78
C GLY A 671 -9.13 -8.66 11.85
N PRO A 672 -8.87 -9.96 11.67
CA PRO A 672 -7.50 -10.47 11.57
C PRO A 672 -6.76 -9.86 10.37
N TYR A 673 -5.46 -9.64 10.54
CA TYR A 673 -4.50 -9.19 9.51
C TYR A 673 -4.76 -7.79 8.92
N CYS A 674 -5.72 -7.01 9.42
CA CYS A 674 -5.97 -5.63 8.94
C CYS A 674 -5.00 -4.58 9.53
N THR A 675 -4.09 -5.00 10.41
CA THR A 675 -3.09 -4.15 11.06
C THR A 675 -1.87 -4.98 11.47
N THR A 676 -0.72 -4.32 11.57
CA THR A 676 0.54 -4.85 12.13
C THR A 676 0.72 -4.52 13.61
N PHE A 677 -0.12 -3.62 14.15
CA PHE A 677 -0.10 -3.20 15.54
C PHE A 677 -1.27 -3.77 16.34
N ASN A 678 -0.98 -4.12 17.59
CA ASN A 678 -1.90 -4.59 18.61
C ASN A 678 -1.72 -3.75 19.89
N PRO A 679 -2.33 -2.56 19.97
CA PRO A 679 -2.28 -1.70 21.15
C PRO A 679 -3.22 -2.20 22.27
N GLY A 680 -3.10 -3.49 22.63
CA GLY A 680 -3.82 -4.15 23.73
C GLY A 680 -5.06 -4.93 23.31
N TYR A 681 -5.44 -4.91 22.03
CA TYR A 681 -6.67 -5.56 21.54
C TYR A 681 -6.73 -7.06 21.80
N ASP A 682 -5.62 -7.76 21.56
CA ASP A 682 -5.47 -9.18 21.78
C ASP A 682 -4.32 -9.42 22.78
N PRO A 683 -4.61 -9.81 24.04
CA PRO A 683 -3.59 -9.97 25.06
C PRO A 683 -2.62 -11.15 24.78
N THR A 684 -2.93 -12.00 23.80
CA THR A 684 -2.06 -13.12 23.40
C THR A 684 -0.98 -12.73 22.39
N LEU A 685 -1.04 -11.51 21.85
CA LEU A 685 -0.15 -11.00 20.82
C LEU A 685 0.72 -9.85 21.35
N PRO A 686 1.95 -9.68 20.85
CA PRO A 686 2.78 -8.52 21.19
C PRO A 686 2.22 -7.23 20.58
N LEU A 687 2.76 -6.07 20.97
CA LEU A 687 2.41 -4.78 20.36
C LEU A 687 2.60 -4.78 18.83
N TYR A 688 3.69 -5.38 18.38
CA TYR A 688 3.98 -5.69 16.98
C TYR A 688 4.93 -6.89 16.94
N GLN A 689 5.01 -7.56 15.79
CA GLN A 689 5.99 -8.61 15.53
C GLN A 689 6.94 -8.17 14.42
N GLU A 690 8.24 -8.31 14.66
CA GLU A 690 9.28 -7.82 13.75
C GLU A 690 9.52 -8.79 12.58
N TRP A 691 9.83 -8.22 11.41
CA TRP A 691 10.60 -8.89 10.35
C TRP A 691 12.09 -8.55 10.49
N PRO A 692 13.00 -9.34 9.88
CA PRO A 692 14.44 -9.02 9.77
C PRO A 692 14.76 -7.57 9.40
N MET A 693 13.95 -6.99 8.50
CA MET A 693 14.09 -5.60 8.07
C MET A 693 14.00 -4.61 9.24
N TYR A 694 13.09 -4.79 10.20
CA TYR A 694 12.95 -3.87 11.33
C TYR A 694 14.20 -3.88 12.24
N SER A 695 14.76 -5.06 12.49
CA SER A 695 16.01 -5.16 13.26
C SER A 695 17.20 -4.53 12.51
N ALA A 696 17.23 -4.62 11.18
CA ALA A 696 18.22 -3.94 10.35
C ALA A 696 18.06 -2.41 10.38
N LEU A 697 16.83 -1.89 10.34
CA LEU A 697 16.53 -0.46 10.52
C LEU A 697 17.04 0.04 11.88
N ARG A 698 16.73 -0.70 12.97
CA ARG A 698 17.23 -0.39 14.31
C ARG A 698 18.76 -0.26 14.36
N ALA A 699 19.46 -1.20 13.72
CA ALA A 699 20.92 -1.16 13.66
C ALA A 699 21.43 0.01 12.80
N ALA A 700 20.83 0.25 11.64
CA ALA A 700 21.21 1.31 10.71
C ALA A 700 20.98 2.72 11.30
N ASN A 701 19.95 2.88 12.13
CA ASN A 701 19.60 4.14 12.80
C ASN A 701 20.22 4.30 14.20
N ALA A 702 21.15 3.41 14.60
CA ALA A 702 21.76 3.50 15.93
C ALA A 702 22.38 4.90 16.18
N PRO A 703 22.27 5.43 17.43
CA PRO A 703 22.77 6.76 17.77
C PRO A 703 24.24 6.97 17.40
N GLY A 704 24.57 8.15 16.88
CA GLY A 704 25.92 8.50 16.43
C GLY A 704 26.31 7.85 15.10
N LYS A 705 26.43 6.52 15.04
CA LYS A 705 26.78 5.77 13.81
C LYS A 705 26.00 4.44 13.70
N PRO A 706 25.83 3.89 12.48
CA PRO A 706 25.21 2.58 12.30
C PRO A 706 25.90 1.49 13.14
N ALA A 707 25.11 0.68 13.83
CA ALA A 707 25.55 -0.50 14.56
C ALA A 707 25.66 -1.72 13.64
N TRP A 708 26.28 -2.79 14.13
CA TRP A 708 26.35 -4.05 13.38
C TRP A 708 24.95 -4.67 13.20
N SER A 709 24.72 -5.26 12.02
CA SER A 709 23.51 -6.02 11.70
C SER A 709 23.91 -7.38 11.12
N PRO A 710 23.23 -8.49 11.50
CA PRO A 710 23.46 -9.79 10.88
C PRO A 710 23.09 -9.81 9.39
N TYR A 711 22.30 -8.83 8.93
CA TYR A 711 21.90 -8.69 7.53
C TYR A 711 22.76 -7.70 6.75
N ALA A 712 23.76 -7.06 7.37
CA ALA A 712 24.63 -6.09 6.67
C ALA A 712 25.36 -6.74 5.48
N VAL A 713 25.79 -8.00 5.67
CA VAL A 713 26.43 -8.83 4.65
C VAL A 713 25.78 -10.21 4.72
N ILE A 714 25.26 -10.68 3.58
CA ILE A 714 24.68 -12.02 3.45
C ILE A 714 25.56 -12.81 2.48
N ASP A 715 26.08 -13.96 2.93
CA ASP A 715 26.69 -14.93 2.03
C ASP A 715 25.58 -15.64 1.24
N LYS A 716 25.46 -15.33 -0.04
CA LYS A 716 24.40 -15.85 -0.90
C LYS A 716 24.74 -17.24 -1.42
N GLN A 717 26.04 -17.55 -1.53
CA GLN A 717 26.53 -18.81 -2.09
C GLN A 717 26.17 -20.00 -1.22
N GLN A 718 25.90 -19.78 0.07
CA GLN A 718 25.43 -20.84 0.97
C GLN A 718 24.05 -21.39 0.59
N TYR A 719 23.25 -20.62 -0.15
CA TYR A 719 21.91 -21.01 -0.60
C TYR A 719 21.92 -21.59 -2.03
N ASP A 720 23.03 -21.48 -2.76
CA ASP A 720 23.16 -21.99 -4.11
C ASP A 720 23.40 -23.51 -4.09
N HIS A 721 22.66 -24.26 -4.91
CA HIS A 721 22.94 -25.67 -5.09
C HIS A 721 24.09 -25.90 -6.07
N ARG A 722 25.13 -26.62 -5.62
CA ARG A 722 26.28 -26.96 -6.46
C ARG A 722 25.89 -27.99 -7.52
N LYS A 723 26.36 -27.80 -8.76
CA LYS A 723 26.21 -28.78 -9.84
C LYS A 723 26.93 -30.07 -9.46
N ALA A 724 26.17 -31.13 -9.15
CA ALA A 724 26.71 -32.46 -8.95
C ALA A 724 26.54 -33.30 -10.22
N THR A 725 27.63 -33.96 -10.62
CA THR A 725 27.78 -34.82 -11.80
C THR A 725 27.65 -36.29 -11.41
N THR A 726 26.43 -36.82 -11.34
CA THR A 726 26.29 -38.29 -11.37
C THR A 726 24.98 -38.71 -12.04
N HIS A 727 25.10 -39.54 -13.07
CA HIS A 727 24.01 -40.07 -13.88
C HIS A 727 23.33 -41.25 -13.16
N SER A 728 22.03 -41.18 -12.89
CA SER A 728 21.32 -42.21 -12.11
C SER A 728 20.84 -43.42 -12.92
N LYS A 729 20.59 -43.27 -14.23
CA LYS A 729 20.23 -44.35 -15.19
C LYS A 729 20.24 -43.75 -16.60
N LYS A 730 20.72 -44.46 -17.62
CA LYS A 730 20.58 -44.02 -19.03
C LYS A 730 19.52 -44.89 -19.71
N TYR A 731 18.41 -44.29 -20.13
CA TYR A 731 17.34 -45.03 -20.79
C TYR A 731 17.71 -45.30 -22.25
N LYS A 732 17.58 -46.56 -22.68
CA LYS A 732 17.76 -46.95 -24.09
C LYS A 732 16.51 -46.68 -24.90
N GLU A 733 15.36 -46.85 -24.26
CA GLU A 733 14.04 -46.76 -24.89
C GLU A 733 13.16 -45.85 -24.06
N VAL A 734 12.46 -44.93 -24.72
CA VAL A 734 11.47 -44.03 -24.11
C VAL A 734 10.20 -44.13 -24.92
N ILE A 735 9.06 -44.46 -24.30
CA ILE A 735 7.78 -44.61 -24.99
C ILE A 735 6.78 -43.61 -24.43
N PHE A 736 6.12 -42.86 -25.30
CA PHE A 736 5.05 -41.95 -24.92
C PHE A 736 3.69 -42.65 -24.92
N ILE A 737 2.88 -42.39 -23.89
CA ILE A 737 1.52 -42.89 -23.75
C ILE A 737 0.55 -41.72 -23.57
N GLY A 738 -0.37 -41.57 -24.52
CA GLY A 738 -1.36 -40.50 -24.56
C GLY A 738 -1.70 -40.08 -26.00
N SER A 739 -2.62 -39.14 -26.15
CA SER A 739 -2.95 -38.55 -27.46
C SER A 739 -1.73 -37.89 -28.12
N GLN A 740 -1.54 -38.12 -29.43
CA GLN A 740 -0.48 -37.48 -30.22
C GLN A 740 -0.63 -35.95 -30.30
N ASN A 741 -1.86 -35.45 -30.09
CA ASN A 741 -2.16 -34.02 -30.08
C ASN A 741 -2.15 -33.43 -28.66
N SER A 742 -1.74 -34.20 -27.64
CA SER A 742 -1.65 -33.69 -26.26
C SER A 742 -0.57 -32.62 -26.13
N LYS A 743 -0.79 -31.66 -25.22
CA LYS A 743 0.18 -30.61 -24.89
C LYS A 743 1.52 -31.20 -24.41
N LEU A 744 1.47 -32.29 -23.63
CA LEU A 744 2.66 -32.97 -23.14
C LEU A 744 3.48 -33.57 -24.27
N LYS A 745 2.84 -34.24 -25.25
CA LYS A 745 3.55 -34.79 -26.40
C LYS A 745 4.25 -33.71 -27.22
N GLN A 746 3.52 -32.63 -27.52
CA GLN A 746 4.07 -31.49 -28.25
C GLN A 746 5.27 -30.86 -27.53
N LEU A 747 5.20 -30.72 -26.21
CA LEU A 747 6.30 -30.22 -25.40
C LEU A 747 7.52 -31.14 -25.44
N MET A 748 7.33 -32.45 -25.29
CA MET A 748 8.44 -33.41 -25.32
C MET A 748 9.08 -33.50 -26.72
N ASP A 749 8.28 -33.39 -27.78
CA ASP A 749 8.78 -33.29 -29.16
C ASP A 749 9.58 -32.00 -29.36
N ALA A 750 9.09 -30.87 -28.84
CA ALA A 750 9.82 -29.60 -28.89
C ALA A 750 11.15 -29.65 -28.12
N GLN A 751 11.22 -30.41 -27.03
CA GLN A 751 12.46 -30.71 -26.29
C GLN A 751 13.40 -31.68 -27.04
N GLY A 752 12.95 -32.26 -28.15
CA GLY A 752 13.72 -33.20 -28.96
C GLY A 752 13.80 -34.62 -28.40
N VAL A 753 12.90 -35.01 -27.49
CA VAL A 753 12.91 -36.35 -26.87
C VAL A 753 12.75 -37.44 -27.93
N ILE A 754 13.63 -38.45 -27.90
CA ILE A 754 13.62 -39.54 -28.89
C ILE A 754 12.71 -40.66 -28.38
N PHE A 755 11.56 -40.85 -29.04
CA PHE A 755 10.61 -41.92 -28.70
C PHE A 755 10.86 -43.21 -29.50
N SER A 756 10.83 -44.35 -28.81
CA SER A 756 10.93 -45.70 -29.36
C SER A 756 9.55 -46.26 -29.72
N LYS A 757 9.48 -47.12 -30.75
CA LYS A 757 8.23 -47.80 -31.16
C LYS A 757 7.98 -49.13 -30.45
N LYS A 758 9.01 -49.71 -29.84
CA LYS A 758 8.98 -51.04 -29.21
C LYS A 758 9.71 -51.02 -27.87
N ALA A 759 9.27 -51.88 -26.95
CA ALA A 759 9.88 -52.12 -25.65
C ALA A 759 10.71 -53.41 -25.71
N ASN A 760 11.99 -53.32 -26.08
CA ASN A 760 12.88 -54.49 -26.20
C ASN A 760 13.75 -54.70 -24.96
N THR A 761 14.06 -53.64 -24.21
CA THR A 761 14.93 -53.70 -23.02
C THR A 761 14.21 -53.11 -21.79
N PRO A 762 13.29 -53.86 -21.16
CA PRO A 762 12.42 -53.32 -20.11
C PRO A 762 13.17 -52.67 -18.95
N SER A 763 14.30 -53.24 -18.51
CA SER A 763 15.10 -52.68 -17.41
C SER A 763 15.74 -51.31 -17.70
N LEU A 764 15.76 -50.88 -18.97
CA LEU A 764 16.26 -49.57 -19.45
C LEU A 764 15.19 -48.80 -20.25
N LEU A 765 13.92 -49.14 -20.05
CA LEU A 765 12.76 -48.51 -20.66
C LEU A 765 12.13 -47.49 -19.68
N LEU A 766 11.76 -46.32 -20.21
CA LEU A 766 10.91 -45.34 -19.52
C LEU A 766 9.61 -45.10 -20.30
N TYR A 767 8.48 -45.28 -19.65
CA TYR A 767 7.21 -44.77 -20.14
C TYR A 767 7.00 -43.32 -19.68
N ILE A 768 6.71 -42.40 -20.60
CA ILE A 768 6.21 -41.06 -20.28
C ILE A 768 4.72 -41.04 -20.59
N VAL A 769 3.89 -40.82 -19.57
CA VAL A 769 2.44 -40.96 -19.64
C VAL A 769 1.77 -39.61 -19.38
N ASP A 770 0.84 -39.22 -20.26
CA ASP A 770 -0.05 -38.08 -20.03
C ASP A 770 -1.11 -38.44 -18.98
N GLY A 771 -0.83 -38.07 -17.74
CA GLY A 771 -1.67 -38.33 -16.56
C GLY A 771 -3.01 -37.61 -16.56
N SER A 772 -3.24 -36.66 -17.48
CA SER A 772 -4.54 -35.99 -17.64
C SER A 772 -5.55 -36.81 -18.44
N GLN A 773 -5.10 -37.91 -19.07
CA GLN A 773 -5.93 -38.80 -19.88
C GLN A 773 -6.08 -40.17 -19.21
N LYS A 774 -7.21 -40.83 -19.44
CA LYS A 774 -7.42 -42.22 -18.98
C LYS A 774 -6.67 -43.18 -19.90
N LEU A 775 -6.07 -44.21 -19.30
CA LEU A 775 -5.50 -45.33 -20.06
C LEU A 775 -6.62 -46.25 -20.54
N ASP A 776 -6.52 -46.72 -21.79
CA ASP A 776 -7.33 -47.86 -22.24
C ASP A 776 -6.80 -49.16 -21.62
N ALA A 777 -7.65 -50.18 -21.54
CA ALA A 777 -7.33 -51.44 -20.89
C ALA A 777 -6.12 -52.15 -21.51
N SER A 778 -5.97 -52.11 -22.84
CA SER A 778 -4.89 -52.80 -23.54
C SER A 778 -3.53 -52.17 -23.27
N THR A 779 -3.46 -50.84 -23.25
CA THR A 779 -2.27 -50.07 -22.90
C THR A 779 -1.89 -50.29 -21.44
N LYS A 780 -2.88 -50.31 -20.54
CA LYS A 780 -2.68 -50.58 -19.12
C LYS A 780 -2.03 -51.95 -18.88
N ASP A 781 -2.57 -53.01 -19.49
CA ASP A 781 -2.06 -54.38 -19.33
C ASP A 781 -0.61 -54.51 -19.85
N GLU A 782 -0.29 -53.88 -20.98
CA GLU A 782 1.07 -53.89 -21.53
C GLU A 782 2.05 -53.15 -20.63
N ILE A 783 1.69 -51.96 -20.12
CA ILE A 783 2.53 -51.21 -19.18
C ILE A 783 2.80 -52.03 -17.91
N GLN A 784 1.76 -52.65 -17.32
CA GLN A 784 1.91 -53.52 -16.14
C GLN A 784 2.86 -54.71 -16.40
N LYS A 785 2.76 -55.33 -17.57
CA LYS A 785 3.65 -56.43 -17.98
C LYS A 785 5.11 -55.98 -18.11
N GLN A 786 5.37 -54.76 -18.57
CA GLN A 786 6.72 -54.23 -18.70
C GLN A 786 7.27 -53.71 -17.35
N ILE A 787 6.42 -53.14 -16.50
CA ILE A 787 6.75 -52.81 -15.11
C ILE A 787 7.23 -54.08 -14.38
N ALA A 788 6.52 -55.20 -14.51
CA ALA A 788 6.94 -56.46 -13.89
C ALA A 788 8.34 -56.94 -14.33
N LYS A 789 8.87 -56.41 -15.45
CA LYS A 789 10.21 -56.68 -16.00
C LYS A 789 11.24 -55.57 -15.73
N GLY A 790 10.90 -54.55 -14.92
CA GLY A 790 11.81 -53.47 -14.52
C GLY A 790 11.72 -52.18 -15.34
N ALA A 791 10.65 -51.97 -16.11
CA ALA A 791 10.40 -50.69 -16.78
C ALA A 791 10.02 -49.59 -15.79
N ASP A 792 10.58 -48.39 -15.98
CA ASP A 792 10.23 -47.21 -15.20
C ASP A 792 9.06 -46.46 -15.85
N VAL A 793 8.28 -45.73 -15.06
CA VAL A 793 7.10 -45.00 -15.53
C VAL A 793 7.13 -43.58 -14.97
N TRP A 794 6.89 -42.59 -15.82
CA TRP A 794 6.69 -41.20 -15.46
C TRP A 794 5.31 -40.73 -15.88
N ILE A 795 4.41 -40.56 -14.90
CA ILE A 795 3.08 -40.00 -15.09
C ILE A 795 3.14 -38.50 -14.81
N TRP A 796 2.80 -37.70 -15.81
CA TRP A 796 2.87 -36.24 -15.75
C TRP A 796 1.45 -35.64 -15.76
N GLY A 797 1.18 -34.69 -14.85
CA GLY A 797 -0.05 -33.89 -14.89
C GLY A 797 -1.29 -34.64 -14.41
N LEU A 798 -1.15 -35.46 -13.36
CA LEU A 798 -2.25 -36.22 -12.77
C LEU A 798 -3.39 -35.31 -12.28
N THR A 799 -4.66 -35.72 -12.46
CA THR A 799 -5.85 -34.95 -12.07
C THR A 799 -6.82 -35.77 -11.20
N PRO A 800 -7.78 -35.12 -10.50
CA PRO A 800 -8.80 -35.83 -9.73
C PRO A 800 -9.65 -36.81 -10.56
N GLU A 801 -9.84 -36.53 -11.84
CA GLU A 801 -10.62 -37.35 -12.76
C GLU A 801 -9.89 -38.64 -13.18
N THR A 802 -8.55 -38.67 -13.08
CA THR A 802 -7.72 -39.79 -13.56
C THR A 802 -6.99 -40.54 -12.45
N VAL A 803 -6.80 -39.95 -11.27
CA VAL A 803 -6.03 -40.56 -10.15
C VAL A 803 -6.49 -41.96 -9.77
N ALA A 804 -7.80 -42.20 -9.74
CA ALA A 804 -8.34 -43.51 -9.39
C ALA A 804 -7.92 -44.60 -10.39
N ALA A 805 -7.89 -44.28 -11.69
CA ALA A 805 -7.48 -45.23 -12.72
C ALA A 805 -5.96 -45.50 -12.67
N TYR A 806 -5.15 -44.48 -12.39
CA TYR A 806 -3.70 -44.64 -12.27
C TYR A 806 -3.29 -45.39 -11.00
N ASN A 807 -4.07 -45.32 -9.92
CA ASN A 807 -3.86 -46.16 -8.72
C ASN A 807 -3.92 -47.66 -9.01
N GLU A 808 -4.50 -48.09 -10.13
CA GLU A 808 -4.52 -49.49 -10.54
C GLU A 808 -3.18 -49.99 -11.13
N ILE A 809 -2.26 -49.08 -11.49
CA ILE A 809 -0.92 -49.43 -12.01
C ILE A 809 0.22 -48.97 -11.10
N LEU A 810 -0.06 -48.10 -10.13
CA LEU A 810 0.93 -47.59 -9.19
C LEU A 810 1.26 -48.64 -8.11
N PRO A 811 2.51 -48.65 -7.61
CA PRO A 811 2.96 -49.58 -6.57
C PRO A 811 2.27 -49.35 -5.23
N LEU A 812 1.82 -48.11 -5.00
CA LEU A 812 1.18 -47.62 -3.78
C LEU A 812 0.12 -46.59 -4.19
N PRO A 813 -1.00 -46.48 -3.45
CA PRO A 813 -2.03 -45.51 -3.76
C PRO A 813 -1.55 -44.07 -3.53
N VAL A 814 -2.01 -43.17 -4.39
CA VAL A 814 -1.84 -41.72 -4.28
C VAL A 814 -3.19 -41.02 -4.31
N SER A 815 -3.27 -39.86 -3.67
CA SER A 815 -4.42 -38.95 -3.74
C SER A 815 -3.94 -37.52 -3.92
N LEU A 816 -4.87 -36.64 -4.28
CA LEU A 816 -4.59 -35.24 -4.60
C LEU A 816 -5.27 -34.31 -3.60
N ASP A 817 -4.61 -33.21 -3.26
CA ASP A 817 -5.23 -32.05 -2.60
C ASP A 817 -5.22 -30.85 -3.55
N ASN A 818 -6.25 -30.00 -3.47
CA ASN A 818 -6.30 -28.77 -4.25
C ASN A 818 -5.23 -27.80 -3.78
N LEU A 819 -4.36 -27.35 -4.68
CA LEU A 819 -3.31 -26.40 -4.38
C LEU A 819 -2.90 -25.63 -5.64
N GLN A 820 -3.26 -24.34 -5.68
CA GLN A 820 -2.89 -23.47 -6.79
C GLN A 820 -1.52 -22.85 -6.54
N ARG A 821 -0.49 -23.29 -7.30
CA ARG A 821 0.91 -22.87 -7.09
C ARG A 821 1.69 -22.68 -8.37
N SER A 822 2.67 -21.78 -8.31
CA SER A 822 3.61 -21.46 -9.42
C SER A 822 5.00 -21.06 -8.96
N SER A 823 5.32 -21.42 -7.73
CA SER A 823 6.67 -21.38 -7.19
C SER A 823 6.90 -22.69 -6.46
N PHE A 824 8.08 -23.28 -6.66
CA PHE A 824 8.40 -24.60 -6.15
C PHE A 824 9.82 -24.62 -5.62
N LEU A 825 10.08 -25.57 -4.72
CA LEU A 825 11.36 -25.75 -4.02
C LEU A 825 11.89 -27.15 -4.42
N PRO A 826 12.93 -27.22 -5.27
CA PRO A 826 13.52 -28.50 -5.65
C PRO A 826 14.24 -29.13 -4.47
N VAL A 827 14.07 -30.43 -4.31
CA VAL A 827 14.85 -31.24 -3.38
C VAL A 827 16.06 -31.76 -4.15
N GLN A 828 17.28 -31.58 -3.62
CA GLN A 828 18.53 -32.00 -4.28
C GLN A 828 18.69 -33.54 -4.32
N LYS A 829 17.82 -34.19 -5.08
CA LYS A 829 17.69 -35.64 -5.26
C LYS A 829 17.32 -35.95 -6.72
N SER A 830 17.70 -37.14 -7.17
CA SER A 830 17.34 -37.68 -8.49
C SER A 830 17.49 -36.65 -9.62
N TRP A 831 16.40 -36.34 -10.34
CA TRP A 831 16.42 -35.50 -11.53
C TRP A 831 16.53 -33.99 -11.23
N MET A 832 16.46 -33.60 -9.96
CA MET A 832 16.46 -32.19 -9.53
C MET A 832 17.84 -31.68 -9.10
N HIS A 833 18.89 -32.51 -9.15
CA HIS A 833 20.24 -32.09 -8.78
C HIS A 833 20.73 -30.87 -9.56
N GLY A 834 21.23 -29.87 -8.82
CA GLY A 834 21.79 -28.65 -9.37
C GLY A 834 20.76 -27.65 -9.90
N LEU A 835 19.46 -27.91 -9.69
CA LEU A 835 18.39 -26.93 -9.92
C LEU A 835 18.12 -26.14 -8.65
N ASN A 836 17.87 -24.85 -8.81
CA ASN A 836 17.67 -23.88 -7.75
C ASN A 836 16.18 -23.49 -7.61
N ASN A 837 15.82 -22.76 -6.55
CA ASN A 837 14.45 -22.27 -6.36
C ASN A 837 14.04 -21.32 -7.49
N SER A 838 14.97 -20.50 -7.97
CA SER A 838 14.81 -19.57 -9.09
C SER A 838 14.42 -20.26 -10.41
N ASP A 839 14.90 -21.48 -10.66
CA ASP A 839 14.55 -22.30 -11.84
C ASP A 839 13.07 -22.73 -11.84
N PHE A 840 12.44 -22.73 -10.66
CA PHE A 840 11.05 -23.13 -10.44
C PHE A 840 10.15 -21.97 -9.95
N TYR A 841 10.57 -20.73 -10.20
CA TYR A 841 9.78 -19.55 -9.86
C TYR A 841 9.15 -18.91 -11.12
N PHE A 842 7.82 -19.04 -11.24
CA PHE A 842 7.05 -18.62 -12.43
C PHE A 842 6.01 -17.53 -12.13
N CYS A 843 5.93 -17.04 -10.89
CA CYS A 843 4.88 -16.11 -10.44
C CYS A 843 4.94 -14.72 -11.10
N GLU A 844 6.04 -14.36 -11.77
CA GLU A 844 6.17 -13.12 -12.55
C GLU A 844 5.98 -13.34 -14.05
N LEU A 845 6.20 -14.58 -14.51
CA LEU A 845 6.20 -14.97 -15.92
C LEU A 845 4.81 -15.32 -16.44
N GLN A 846 3.97 -15.96 -15.61
CA GLN A 846 2.66 -16.44 -16.04
C GLN A 846 1.57 -16.22 -14.99
N LYS A 847 0.34 -16.03 -15.46
CA LYS A 847 -0.90 -15.97 -14.67
C LYS A 847 -1.47 -17.38 -14.42
N THR A 848 -1.37 -18.31 -15.37
CA THR A 848 -1.86 -19.69 -15.20
C THR A 848 -1.07 -20.46 -14.13
N ASN A 849 -1.73 -21.20 -13.24
CA ASN A 849 -1.03 -22.04 -12.25
C ASN A 849 -0.19 -23.14 -12.94
N ALA A 850 1.08 -23.24 -12.58
CA ALA A 850 1.98 -24.31 -13.02
C ALA A 850 1.62 -25.67 -12.39
N SER A 851 0.91 -25.66 -11.26
CA SER A 851 0.24 -26.83 -10.69
C SER A 851 -1.04 -26.43 -9.96
N SER A 852 -2.07 -27.25 -10.08
CA SER A 852 -3.38 -27.10 -9.43
C SER A 852 -3.58 -28.06 -8.25
N TYR A 853 -2.66 -29.01 -8.05
CA TYR A 853 -2.81 -30.09 -7.08
C TYR A 853 -1.48 -30.45 -6.43
N SER A 854 -1.51 -30.87 -5.17
CA SER A 854 -0.40 -31.57 -4.51
C SER A 854 -0.66 -33.07 -4.41
N LEU A 855 0.39 -33.85 -4.19
CA LEU A 855 0.39 -35.29 -4.01
C LEU A 855 0.40 -35.65 -2.52
N LYS A 856 -0.39 -36.65 -2.11
CA LYS A 856 -0.35 -37.26 -0.78
C LYS A 856 -0.70 -38.75 -0.78
N GLY A 857 -0.57 -39.41 0.36
CA GLY A 857 -0.87 -40.83 0.56
C GLY A 857 0.38 -41.71 0.55
N ALA A 858 0.19 -43.03 0.62
CA ALA A 858 1.27 -44.00 0.79
C ALA A 858 2.40 -43.86 -0.25
N PHE A 859 2.07 -43.58 -1.52
CA PHE A 859 3.07 -43.33 -2.57
C PHE A 859 4.04 -42.18 -2.23
N VAL A 860 3.54 -41.15 -1.55
CA VAL A 860 4.31 -39.98 -1.13
C VAL A 860 5.06 -40.24 0.17
N GLU A 861 4.43 -40.95 1.11
CA GLU A 861 5.01 -41.29 2.42
C GLU A 861 6.20 -42.24 2.29
N GLU A 862 6.13 -43.22 1.38
CA GLU A 862 7.22 -44.18 1.11
C GLU A 862 8.17 -43.73 -0.01
N GLY A 863 7.80 -42.67 -0.75
CA GLY A 863 8.55 -42.16 -1.89
C GLY A 863 9.56 -41.06 -1.55
N ASP A 864 10.50 -40.84 -2.47
CA ASP A 864 11.39 -39.68 -2.49
C ASP A 864 10.68 -38.48 -3.13
N VAL A 865 10.36 -37.47 -2.34
CA VAL A 865 9.91 -36.17 -2.85
C VAL A 865 11.05 -35.48 -3.60
N LEU A 866 10.79 -35.08 -4.84
CA LEU A 866 11.72 -34.39 -5.72
C LEU A 866 11.45 -32.88 -5.81
N LEU A 867 10.18 -32.48 -5.84
CA LEU A 867 9.78 -31.08 -5.94
C LEU A 867 8.60 -30.82 -5.00
N ASN A 868 8.71 -29.77 -4.21
CA ASN A 868 7.62 -29.29 -3.38
C ASN A 868 7.04 -28.00 -3.95
N ALA A 869 5.73 -27.86 -3.95
CA ALA A 869 5.11 -26.55 -4.07
C ALA A 869 5.48 -25.69 -2.86
N CYS A 870 5.92 -24.46 -3.13
CA CYS A 870 6.28 -23.52 -2.08
C CYS A 870 5.05 -23.25 -1.20
N LYS A 871 5.26 -23.23 0.13
CA LYS A 871 4.20 -22.90 1.07
C LYS A 871 3.65 -21.48 0.80
N THR A 872 4.54 -20.58 0.43
CA THR A 872 4.26 -19.16 0.15
C THR A 872 3.69 -18.99 -1.23
N ASP A 873 2.45 -18.50 -1.32
CA ASP A 873 1.86 -18.12 -2.59
C ASP A 873 2.32 -16.72 -3.00
N TRP A 874 3.43 -16.65 -3.74
CA TRP A 874 3.94 -15.38 -4.25
C TRP A 874 2.98 -14.64 -5.19
N ARG A 875 1.87 -15.26 -5.64
CA ARG A 875 0.82 -14.55 -6.39
C ARG A 875 -0.10 -13.73 -5.50
N LYS A 876 -0.08 -13.95 -4.18
CA LYS A 876 -0.70 -13.07 -3.20
C LYS A 876 0.15 -11.80 -2.96
N TRP A 877 1.42 -11.81 -3.38
CA TRP A 877 2.31 -10.64 -3.39
C TRP A 877 2.34 -9.93 -4.76
N ASN A 878 2.70 -10.67 -5.82
CA ASN A 878 2.98 -10.10 -7.13
C ASN A 878 1.73 -9.43 -7.74
N LYS A 879 1.90 -8.21 -8.25
CA LYS A 879 0.87 -7.45 -8.98
C LYS A 879 -0.44 -7.28 -8.18
N ARG A 880 -0.36 -7.24 -6.84
CA ARG A 880 -1.49 -6.94 -5.96
C ARG A 880 -1.46 -5.50 -5.46
N PRO A 881 -2.59 -4.95 -4.98
CA PRO A 881 -2.59 -3.68 -4.25
C PRO A 881 -1.80 -3.73 -2.93
N GLU A 882 -1.17 -2.62 -2.59
CA GLU A 882 -0.33 -2.41 -1.39
C GLU A 882 -0.94 -2.98 -0.10
N GLU A 883 -2.21 -2.61 0.12
CA GLU A 883 -2.97 -2.85 1.34
C GLU A 883 -3.26 -4.33 1.60
N ILE A 884 -3.11 -5.21 0.59
CA ILE A 884 -3.40 -6.65 0.74
C ILE A 884 -2.17 -7.56 0.65
N LYS A 885 -1.07 -7.12 0.02
CA LYS A 885 0.08 -7.99 -0.35
C LYS A 885 0.65 -8.79 0.82
N THR A 886 1.06 -8.08 1.88
CA THR A 886 1.77 -8.68 3.02
C THR A 886 0.85 -9.64 3.77
N ALA A 887 -0.37 -9.21 4.07
CA ALA A 887 -1.37 -10.02 4.75
C ALA A 887 -1.75 -11.27 3.92
N GLY A 888 -1.99 -11.12 2.61
CA GLY A 888 -2.31 -12.24 1.72
C GLY A 888 -1.18 -13.27 1.65
N THR A 889 0.07 -12.81 1.59
CA THR A 889 1.24 -13.70 1.51
C THR A 889 1.45 -14.46 2.83
N ILE A 890 1.42 -13.77 3.97
CA ILE A 890 1.52 -14.42 5.29
C ILE A 890 0.39 -15.41 5.51
N ARG A 891 -0.84 -15.02 5.15
CA ARG A 891 -2.01 -15.90 5.30
C ARG A 891 -1.85 -17.16 4.47
N SER A 892 -1.29 -17.06 3.26
CA SER A 892 -0.98 -18.24 2.44
C SER A 892 -0.01 -19.21 3.11
N GLU A 893 0.96 -18.72 3.89
CA GLU A 893 1.90 -19.57 4.64
C GLU A 893 1.27 -20.19 5.90
N TYR A 894 0.30 -19.52 6.52
CA TYR A 894 -0.40 -20.08 7.68
C TYR A 894 -1.44 -21.14 7.28
N GLU A 895 -2.12 -20.94 6.15
CA GLU A 895 -3.09 -21.88 5.60
C GLU A 895 -2.42 -23.07 4.90
N CYS A 896 -1.17 -22.89 4.42
CA CYS A 896 -0.32 -23.95 3.87
C CYS A 896 0.91 -24.15 4.78
N THR A 897 0.76 -24.96 5.83
CA THR A 897 1.74 -25.05 6.93
C THR A 897 3.09 -25.69 6.53
N ALA A 898 3.13 -26.40 5.39
CA ALA A 898 4.34 -27.02 4.88
C ALA A 898 4.39 -26.92 3.35
N ALA A 899 5.60 -26.96 2.79
CA ALA A 899 5.77 -27.17 1.36
C ALA A 899 5.25 -28.56 1.01
N THR A 900 4.42 -28.68 -0.02
CA THR A 900 3.70 -29.93 -0.32
C THR A 900 4.24 -30.61 -1.58
N PRO A 901 4.38 -31.94 -1.60
CA PRO A 901 4.92 -32.65 -2.75
C PRO A 901 4.10 -32.43 -4.03
N VAL A 902 4.77 -32.13 -5.14
CA VAL A 902 4.16 -32.07 -6.49
C VAL A 902 4.91 -32.91 -7.51
N PHE A 903 6.10 -33.42 -7.15
CA PHE A 903 6.86 -34.38 -7.93
C PHE A 903 7.50 -35.39 -6.98
N VAL A 904 7.13 -36.66 -7.09
CA VAL A 904 7.60 -37.75 -6.23
C VAL A 904 8.13 -38.90 -7.07
N LYS A 905 9.19 -39.54 -6.58
CA LYS A 905 9.75 -40.80 -7.09
C LYS A 905 9.49 -41.90 -6.08
N CYS A 906 8.91 -43.02 -6.49
CA CYS A 906 8.77 -44.22 -5.67
C CYS A 906 9.44 -45.40 -6.39
N GLN A 907 10.36 -46.10 -5.72
CA GLN A 907 10.97 -47.30 -6.26
C GLN A 907 10.39 -48.53 -5.56
N GLN A 908 9.86 -49.48 -6.34
CA GLN A 908 9.37 -50.75 -5.82
C GLN A 908 9.88 -51.89 -6.71
N ASN A 909 10.52 -52.89 -6.09
CA ASN A 909 11.20 -53.97 -6.80
C ASN A 909 12.23 -53.41 -7.81
N ALA A 910 12.16 -53.85 -9.07
CA ALA A 910 13.07 -53.45 -10.14
C ALA A 910 12.64 -52.17 -10.90
N SER A 911 11.47 -51.59 -10.58
CA SER A 911 10.87 -50.47 -11.30
C SER A 911 10.78 -49.21 -10.45
N THR A 912 10.92 -48.07 -11.12
CA THR A 912 10.79 -46.74 -10.53
C THR A 912 9.61 -45.99 -11.15
N PHE A 913 8.79 -45.40 -10.30
CA PHE A 913 7.62 -44.62 -10.65
C PHE A 913 7.87 -43.17 -10.32
N TYR A 914 7.63 -42.29 -11.28
CA TYR A 914 7.74 -40.85 -11.17
C TYR A 914 6.35 -40.26 -11.38
N LEU A 915 5.89 -39.43 -10.46
CA LEU A 915 4.57 -38.83 -10.53
C LEU A 915 4.69 -37.34 -10.28
N ASN A 916 4.06 -36.52 -11.14
CA ASN A 916 3.90 -35.10 -10.86
C ASN A 916 2.52 -34.56 -11.24
N THR A 917 2.20 -33.40 -10.67
CA THR A 917 0.98 -32.61 -10.94
C THR A 917 1.30 -31.31 -11.70
N LEU A 918 2.48 -31.24 -12.31
CA LEU A 918 2.90 -30.08 -13.09
C LEU A 918 2.13 -30.06 -14.42
N THR A 919 1.80 -28.88 -14.93
CA THR A 919 1.07 -28.75 -16.20
C THR A 919 1.84 -27.87 -17.17
N GLU A 920 1.66 -26.56 -17.11
CA GLU A 920 2.16 -25.60 -18.08
C GLU A 920 3.38 -24.84 -17.56
N PHE A 921 4.29 -25.47 -16.81
CA PHE A 921 5.46 -24.74 -16.29
C PHE A 921 6.52 -24.46 -17.37
N ALA A 922 6.57 -25.26 -18.43
CA ALA A 922 7.54 -25.13 -19.52
C ALA A 922 7.05 -24.24 -20.69
N ASN A 923 6.00 -23.44 -20.49
CA ASN A 923 5.49 -22.49 -21.50
C ASN A 923 6.24 -21.14 -21.51
N SER A 924 7.49 -21.16 -21.08
CA SER A 924 8.41 -20.03 -21.07
C SER A 924 9.83 -20.53 -21.29
N GLU A 925 10.74 -19.68 -21.75
CA GLU A 925 12.15 -20.01 -21.91
C GLU A 925 12.76 -20.57 -20.62
N LYS A 926 12.51 -19.90 -19.49
CA LYS A 926 12.93 -20.37 -18.15
C LYS A 926 12.46 -21.79 -17.89
N GLY A 927 11.15 -22.03 -17.99
CA GLY A 927 10.59 -23.36 -17.72
C GLY A 927 11.02 -24.43 -18.72
N PHE A 928 11.23 -24.06 -19.98
CA PHE A 928 11.73 -24.95 -21.01
C PHE A 928 13.17 -25.40 -20.70
N ASN A 929 14.04 -24.46 -20.30
CA ASN A 929 15.41 -24.73 -19.89
C ASN A 929 15.47 -25.58 -18.61
N THR A 930 14.60 -25.31 -17.64
CA THR A 930 14.44 -26.13 -16.43
C THR A 930 14.06 -27.57 -16.81
N LEU A 931 13.11 -27.77 -17.71
CA LEU A 931 12.75 -29.11 -18.20
C LEU A 931 13.92 -29.79 -18.93
N SER A 932 14.66 -29.08 -19.78
CA SER A 932 15.84 -29.65 -20.46
C SER A 932 16.88 -30.17 -19.46
N ALA A 933 17.10 -29.45 -18.36
CA ALA A 933 17.98 -29.90 -17.29
C ALA A 933 17.44 -31.15 -16.57
N ILE A 934 16.14 -31.22 -16.29
CA ILE A 934 15.48 -32.42 -15.72
C ILE A 934 15.66 -33.62 -16.65
N LEU A 935 15.40 -33.47 -17.96
CA LEU A 935 15.54 -34.55 -18.95
C LEU A 935 16.99 -35.05 -19.05
N LYS A 936 17.96 -34.13 -19.03
CA LYS A 936 19.38 -34.45 -18.99
C LYS A 936 19.77 -35.22 -17.73
N ASN A 937 19.30 -34.78 -16.57
CA ASN A 937 19.54 -35.45 -15.29
C ASN A 937 18.87 -36.84 -15.24
N ALA A 938 17.72 -36.99 -15.90
CA ALA A 938 17.02 -38.26 -16.04
C ALA A 938 17.72 -39.27 -16.96
N GLY A 939 18.73 -38.85 -17.73
CA GLY A 939 19.41 -39.72 -18.69
C GLY A 939 18.53 -40.12 -19.87
N ILE A 940 17.56 -39.27 -20.22
CA ILE A 940 16.70 -39.40 -21.40
C ILE A 940 17.47 -38.91 -22.62
N ALA A 941 17.48 -39.69 -23.70
CA ALA A 941 18.08 -39.27 -24.95
C ALA A 941 17.16 -38.27 -25.67
N PHE A 942 17.71 -37.11 -26.01
CA PHE A 942 17.06 -36.11 -26.85
C PHE A 942 18.03 -35.64 -27.93
N GLN A 943 17.52 -35.36 -29.12
CA GLN A 943 18.30 -34.68 -30.16
C GLN A 943 18.35 -33.19 -29.84
N LYS A 944 19.45 -32.52 -30.20
CA LYS A 944 19.50 -31.06 -30.11
C LYS A 944 18.30 -30.53 -30.90
N PRO A 945 17.39 -29.76 -30.29
CA PRO A 945 16.26 -29.20 -31.02
C PRO A 945 16.81 -28.42 -32.22
N GLU A 946 16.26 -28.64 -33.41
CA GLU A 946 16.55 -27.76 -34.56
C GLU A 946 16.10 -26.31 -34.28
N VAL A 947 15.23 -26.15 -33.29
CA VAL A 947 14.63 -24.89 -32.85
C VAL A 947 15.53 -24.22 -31.82
N ASN A 948 15.99 -23.00 -32.12
CA ASN A 948 16.59 -22.12 -31.12
C ASN A 948 15.51 -21.68 -30.14
N ILE A 949 15.64 -22.00 -28.85
CA ILE A 949 14.61 -21.71 -27.85
C ILE A 949 14.36 -20.21 -27.70
N ASP A 950 15.40 -19.40 -27.91
CA ASP A 950 15.32 -17.95 -27.86
C ASP A 950 14.43 -17.39 -28.99
N GLU A 951 14.12 -18.20 -30.01
CA GLU A 951 13.27 -17.89 -31.15
C GLU A 951 11.85 -18.49 -31.05
N VAL A 952 11.52 -19.18 -29.95
CA VAL A 952 10.21 -19.85 -29.80
C VAL A 952 9.13 -18.87 -29.35
N PHE A 953 8.03 -18.87 -30.09
CA PHE A 953 6.82 -18.13 -29.76
C PHE A 953 5.95 -18.95 -28.78
N PHE A 954 6.05 -18.66 -27.49
CA PHE A 954 5.33 -19.41 -26.45
C PHE A 954 3.86 -19.01 -26.34
N LEU A 955 2.98 -20.01 -26.36
CA LEU A 955 1.59 -19.86 -25.92
C LEU A 955 1.53 -19.88 -24.39
N ARG A 956 1.23 -18.73 -23.79
CA ARG A 956 1.16 -18.53 -22.33
C ARG A 956 0.12 -17.47 -22.01
N ASP A 957 -0.69 -17.71 -20.98
CA ASP A 957 -1.76 -16.80 -20.54
C ASP A 957 -2.72 -16.38 -21.66
N GLU A 958 -3.09 -17.33 -22.53
CA GLU A 958 -3.94 -17.07 -23.71
C GLU A 958 -3.33 -16.03 -24.67
N GLN A 959 -2.00 -16.01 -24.77
CA GLN A 959 -1.24 -15.14 -25.66
C GLN A 959 -0.10 -15.90 -26.32
N ILE A 960 0.21 -15.59 -27.58
CA ILE A 960 1.44 -16.05 -28.23
C ILE A 960 2.47 -14.93 -28.08
N ASN A 961 3.43 -15.13 -27.17
CA ASN A 961 4.40 -14.12 -26.78
C ASN A 961 5.57 -14.08 -27.75
N PHE A 962 6.09 -12.88 -28.05
CA PHE A 962 7.28 -12.75 -28.87
C PHE A 962 8.51 -13.33 -28.13
N PRO A 963 9.42 -14.01 -28.83
CA PRO A 963 10.60 -14.63 -28.24
C PRO A 963 11.61 -13.60 -27.69
N VAL A 964 12.59 -14.03 -26.89
CA VAL A 964 13.68 -13.15 -26.41
C VAL A 964 14.58 -12.68 -27.55
N ALA A 965 14.86 -13.54 -28.53
CA ALA A 965 15.66 -13.21 -29.72
C ALA A 965 15.02 -12.16 -30.63
N THR A 966 13.75 -11.78 -30.40
CA THR A 966 13.05 -10.76 -31.20
C THR A 966 13.88 -9.50 -31.43
N LYS A 967 14.57 -9.01 -30.39
CA LYS A 967 15.37 -7.76 -30.48
C LYS A 967 16.66 -7.92 -31.28
N GLU A 968 17.11 -9.15 -31.49
CA GLU A 968 18.27 -9.51 -32.31
C GLU A 968 17.88 -9.68 -33.78
N LYS A 969 16.59 -9.93 -34.06
CA LYS A 969 16.03 -10.01 -35.41
C LYS A 969 15.62 -8.65 -35.98
N LEU A 970 15.72 -7.58 -35.19
CA LEU A 970 15.51 -6.21 -35.66
C LEU A 970 16.68 -5.77 -36.56
N VAL A 971 16.36 -5.39 -37.79
CA VAL A 971 17.31 -4.87 -38.77
C VAL A 971 17.17 -3.36 -38.84
N LYS A 972 18.29 -2.64 -38.79
CA LYS A 972 18.31 -1.18 -38.90
C LYS A 972 18.26 -0.76 -40.37
N ASP A 973 17.39 0.16 -40.74
CA ASP A 973 17.33 0.73 -42.08
C ASP A 973 18.28 1.94 -42.24
N SER A 974 18.29 2.53 -43.44
CA SER A 974 19.14 3.68 -43.80
C SER A 974 18.84 4.95 -43.01
N ASP A 975 17.61 5.10 -42.51
CA ASP A 975 17.16 6.25 -41.72
C ASP A 975 17.42 6.04 -40.22
N GLY A 976 17.97 4.88 -39.87
CA GLY A 976 18.32 4.50 -38.52
C GLY A 976 17.16 3.94 -37.70
N GLU A 977 16.01 3.70 -38.32
CA GLU A 977 14.83 3.07 -37.73
C GLU A 977 14.99 1.54 -37.75
N TRP A 978 14.23 0.81 -36.94
CA TRP A 978 14.33 -0.64 -36.85
C TRP A 978 13.15 -1.33 -37.53
N THR A 979 13.41 -2.45 -38.18
CA THR A 979 12.39 -3.28 -38.84
C THR A 979 12.48 -4.70 -38.32
N LEU A 980 11.35 -5.25 -37.88
CA LEU A 980 11.18 -6.68 -37.59
C LEU A 980 10.33 -7.30 -38.69
N GLU A 981 10.85 -8.36 -39.30
CA GLU A 981 10.08 -9.23 -40.17
C GLU A 981 9.77 -10.55 -39.46
N LEU A 982 8.51 -10.98 -39.48
CA LEU A 982 8.07 -12.25 -38.95
C LEU A 982 6.91 -12.82 -39.78
N TYR A 983 6.72 -14.12 -39.71
CA TYR A 983 5.70 -14.84 -40.44
C TYR A 983 4.71 -15.47 -39.47
N VAL A 984 3.41 -15.38 -39.77
CA VAL A 984 2.32 -15.95 -38.97
C VAL A 984 1.45 -16.86 -39.83
N PHE A 985 1.37 -18.12 -39.47
CA PHE A 985 0.47 -19.09 -40.09
C PHE A 985 -0.92 -18.98 -39.47
N SER A 986 -1.93 -18.77 -40.31
CA SER A 986 -3.35 -18.90 -39.92
C SER A 986 -3.96 -20.16 -40.52
N PRO A 987 -4.64 -21.03 -39.75
CA PRO A 987 -5.26 -22.25 -40.28
C PRO A 987 -6.52 -21.99 -41.11
N ARG A 988 -7.02 -20.74 -41.15
CA ARG A 988 -8.22 -20.30 -41.88
C ARG A 988 -8.13 -18.80 -42.22
N PRO A 989 -8.92 -18.27 -43.17
CA PRO A 989 -8.96 -16.83 -43.45
C PRO A 989 -9.58 -16.04 -42.29
N LEU A 990 -9.03 -14.84 -42.04
CA LEU A 990 -9.46 -13.84 -41.05
C LEU A 990 -9.79 -12.47 -41.69
N ASP A 991 -9.80 -12.38 -43.02
CA ASP A 991 -9.84 -11.14 -43.81
C ASP A 991 -11.25 -10.71 -44.25
N ASP A 992 -12.29 -11.51 -43.98
CA ASP A 992 -13.69 -11.17 -44.29
C ASP A 992 -14.62 -11.35 -43.08
N LEU A 993 -14.65 -10.32 -42.23
CA LEU A 993 -15.44 -10.30 -40.98
C LEU A 993 -16.94 -10.05 -41.19
N LEU A 994 -17.37 -9.69 -42.41
CA LEU A 994 -18.77 -9.38 -42.72
C LEU A 994 -19.59 -10.64 -43.05
N ILE A 995 -18.94 -11.73 -43.47
CA ILE A 995 -19.59 -13.00 -43.84
C ILE A 995 -19.84 -13.91 -42.62
N GLU A 996 -18.96 -13.91 -41.61
CA GLU A 996 -19.10 -14.74 -40.41
C GLU A 996 -18.91 -13.91 -39.12
N PRO A 997 -19.99 -13.45 -38.47
CA PRO A 997 -19.92 -12.58 -37.29
C PRO A 997 -19.16 -13.16 -36.09
N ASN A 998 -18.98 -14.49 -36.06
CA ASN A 998 -18.30 -15.22 -34.99
C ASN A 998 -16.89 -15.70 -35.40
N MET A 999 -16.26 -15.14 -36.44
CA MET A 999 -14.89 -15.48 -36.85
C MET A 999 -13.86 -15.13 -35.75
N PRO A 1000 -12.75 -15.89 -35.57
CA PRO A 1000 -11.69 -15.51 -34.63
C PRO A 1000 -11.13 -14.10 -34.87
N LYS A 1001 -11.06 -13.28 -33.83
CA LYS A 1001 -10.56 -11.90 -33.87
C LYS A 1001 -9.16 -11.85 -33.31
N LEU A 1002 -8.17 -11.99 -34.18
CA LEU A 1002 -6.75 -11.95 -33.79
C LEU A 1002 -6.27 -10.50 -33.69
N SER A 1003 -5.60 -10.17 -32.60
CA SER A 1003 -5.03 -8.85 -32.34
C SER A 1003 -3.53 -8.96 -32.06
N LEU A 1004 -2.74 -8.04 -32.59
CA LEU A 1004 -1.31 -7.89 -32.29
C LEU A 1004 -1.12 -6.69 -31.36
N PHE A 1005 -0.48 -6.96 -30.23
CA PHE A 1005 -0.08 -5.96 -29.26
C PHE A 1005 1.39 -5.65 -29.46
N VAL A 1006 1.75 -4.37 -29.56
CA VAL A 1006 3.13 -3.90 -29.74
C VAL A 1006 3.42 -2.78 -28.76
N LYS A 1007 4.54 -2.87 -28.06
CA LYS A 1007 5.09 -1.79 -27.24
C LYS A 1007 6.26 -1.11 -27.94
N ALA A 1008 6.12 0.14 -28.35
CA ALA A 1008 7.16 1.02 -28.89
C ALA A 1008 6.63 2.46 -29.03
N LYS A 1009 7.49 3.49 -29.04
CA LYS A 1009 7.05 4.90 -29.18
C LYS A 1009 6.61 5.21 -30.61
N LYS A 1010 7.47 4.93 -31.59
CA LYS A 1010 7.15 4.98 -33.02
C LYS A 1010 6.98 3.56 -33.53
N ARG A 1011 5.88 3.30 -34.23
CA ARG A 1011 5.56 1.97 -34.74
C ARG A 1011 4.62 2.00 -35.93
N ALA A 1012 4.85 1.12 -36.89
CA ALA A 1012 3.94 0.84 -38.00
C ALA A 1012 3.89 -0.66 -38.27
N LEU A 1013 2.72 -1.15 -38.68
CA LEU A 1013 2.52 -2.55 -39.07
C LEU A 1013 2.20 -2.63 -40.55
N LEU A 1014 2.85 -3.56 -41.25
CA LEU A 1014 2.44 -4.02 -42.57
C LEU A 1014 2.08 -5.49 -42.48
N ILE A 1015 1.01 -5.87 -43.17
CA ILE A 1015 0.56 -7.26 -43.31
C ILE A 1015 0.55 -7.58 -44.81
N ASN A 1016 1.33 -8.57 -45.21
CA ASN A 1016 1.54 -8.93 -46.62
C ASN A 1016 1.88 -7.69 -47.47
N ASP A 1017 2.87 -6.92 -46.99
CA ASP A 1017 3.39 -5.68 -47.57
C ASP A 1017 2.40 -4.50 -47.69
N LYS A 1018 1.19 -4.63 -47.12
CA LYS A 1018 0.20 -3.56 -47.06
C LYS A 1018 0.19 -2.90 -45.68
N PRO A 1019 0.27 -1.56 -45.58
CA PRO A 1019 0.13 -0.84 -44.32
C PRO A 1019 -1.20 -1.16 -43.62
N TYR A 1020 -1.16 -1.36 -42.32
CA TYR A 1020 -2.32 -1.67 -41.48
C TYR A 1020 -2.51 -0.61 -40.39
N THR A 1021 -3.69 0.01 -40.33
CA THR A 1021 -3.96 1.20 -39.51
C THR A 1021 -5.18 1.05 -38.58
N ALA A 1022 -5.83 -0.12 -38.51
CA ALA A 1022 -6.92 -0.32 -37.57
C ALA A 1022 -6.37 -0.47 -36.14
N VAL A 1023 -6.58 0.57 -35.33
CA VAL A 1023 -6.02 0.73 -33.98
C VAL A 1023 -7.16 0.98 -33.00
N SER A 1024 -7.11 0.35 -31.83
CA SER A 1024 -7.92 0.79 -30.71
C SER A 1024 -7.07 0.82 -29.45
N HIS A 1025 -7.00 2.00 -28.81
CA HIS A 1025 -6.26 2.29 -27.58
C HIS A 1025 -4.77 2.56 -27.79
N ASP A 1026 -4.35 3.76 -27.36
CA ASP A 1026 -2.97 4.20 -27.24
C ASP A 1026 -2.65 4.30 -25.74
N GLY A 1027 -2.12 3.22 -25.18
CA GLY A 1027 -1.53 3.24 -23.84
C GLY A 1027 -0.12 3.83 -23.91
N ARG A 1028 0.57 4.06 -22.78
CA ARG A 1028 1.96 4.55 -22.80
C ARG A 1028 2.86 3.63 -23.65
N ASN A 1029 3.17 4.10 -24.86
CA ASN A 1029 3.95 3.39 -25.87
C ASN A 1029 3.42 2.00 -26.24
N GLU A 1030 2.12 1.72 -26.07
CA GLU A 1030 1.49 0.42 -26.41
C GLU A 1030 0.36 0.63 -27.41
N ILE A 1031 0.38 -0.13 -28.52
CA ILE A 1031 -0.64 -0.12 -29.57
C ILE A 1031 -1.25 -1.50 -29.74
N ILE A 1032 -2.55 -1.52 -30.03
CA ILE A 1032 -3.29 -2.74 -30.36
C ILE A 1032 -3.75 -2.65 -31.82
N TYR A 1033 -3.17 -3.48 -32.66
CA TYR A 1033 -3.65 -3.74 -34.02
C TYR A 1033 -4.71 -4.83 -33.93
N LYS A 1034 -5.98 -4.43 -33.94
CA LYS A 1034 -7.12 -5.34 -33.76
C LYS A 1034 -7.51 -6.00 -35.07
N GLU A 1035 -8.04 -7.22 -35.01
CA GLU A 1035 -8.70 -7.87 -36.17
C GLU A 1035 -7.78 -7.97 -37.40
N LEU A 1036 -6.59 -8.56 -37.20
CA LEU A 1036 -5.59 -8.77 -38.25
C LEU A 1036 -6.18 -9.59 -39.41
N PRO A 1037 -6.22 -9.06 -40.65
CA PRO A 1037 -6.80 -9.73 -41.82
C PRO A 1037 -5.82 -10.75 -42.39
N LEU A 1038 -5.53 -11.81 -41.64
CA LEU A 1038 -4.64 -12.88 -42.08
C LEU A 1038 -5.34 -13.79 -43.08
N LEU A 1039 -4.68 -14.09 -44.19
CA LEU A 1039 -5.10 -15.13 -45.12
C LEU A 1039 -4.85 -16.51 -44.51
N GLN A 1040 -5.56 -17.53 -44.99
CA GLN A 1040 -5.19 -18.92 -44.68
C GLN A 1040 -3.78 -19.22 -45.21
N GLY A 1041 -2.90 -19.79 -44.38
CA GLY A 1041 -1.49 -20.00 -44.70
C GLY A 1041 -0.56 -19.03 -43.98
N TRP A 1042 0.70 -18.94 -44.43
CA TRP A 1042 1.70 -18.04 -43.87
C TRP A 1042 1.50 -16.60 -44.36
N ASN A 1043 1.50 -15.66 -43.42
CA ASN A 1043 1.35 -14.23 -43.66
C ASN A 1043 2.62 -13.52 -43.21
N LYS A 1044 3.11 -12.58 -44.01
CA LYS A 1044 4.27 -11.74 -43.68
C LYS A 1044 3.81 -10.53 -42.86
N LEU A 1045 4.37 -10.37 -41.67
CA LEU A 1045 4.18 -9.19 -40.83
C LEU A 1045 5.50 -8.42 -40.75
N VAL A 1046 5.45 -7.13 -41.05
CA VAL A 1046 6.58 -6.21 -40.93
C VAL A 1046 6.23 -5.13 -39.91
N ILE A 1047 6.99 -5.09 -38.81
CA ILE A 1047 6.84 -4.09 -37.76
C ILE A 1047 8.02 -3.11 -37.87
N LYS A 1048 7.73 -1.86 -38.18
CA LYS A 1048 8.72 -0.77 -38.16
C LYS A 1048 8.70 -0.07 -36.81
N LEU A 1049 9.85 0.32 -36.28
CA LEU A 1049 10.03 0.92 -34.96
C LEU A 1049 10.98 2.13 -35.03
N GLY A 1050 10.79 3.08 -34.10
CA GLY A 1050 11.69 4.22 -33.89
C GLY A 1050 13.14 3.83 -33.64
N ALA A 1051 14.09 4.64 -34.08
CA ALA A 1051 15.53 4.45 -33.84
C ALA A 1051 15.90 4.16 -32.35
N GLY A 1052 15.15 4.76 -31.41
CA GLY A 1052 15.32 4.59 -29.97
C GLY A 1052 14.47 3.49 -29.31
N ASP A 1053 13.64 2.77 -30.06
CA ASP A 1053 12.60 1.90 -29.49
C ASP A 1053 13.01 0.42 -29.32
N ARG A 1054 14.19 0.03 -29.85
CA ARG A 1054 14.67 -1.37 -29.80
C ARG A 1054 14.67 -1.98 -28.40
N ASN A 1055 15.08 -1.22 -27.39
CA ASN A 1055 15.22 -1.72 -26.04
C ASN A 1055 13.87 -1.88 -25.33
N ASP A 1056 12.88 -1.06 -25.70
CA ASP A 1056 11.54 -1.04 -25.12
C ASP A 1056 10.56 -1.97 -25.86
N PHE A 1057 10.99 -2.56 -26.99
CA PHE A 1057 10.15 -3.36 -27.86
C PHE A 1057 9.73 -4.70 -27.25
N THR A 1058 8.41 -4.93 -27.23
CA THR A 1058 7.78 -6.23 -26.94
C THR A 1058 6.54 -6.42 -27.81
N GLY A 1059 6.16 -7.66 -28.10
CA GLY A 1059 4.90 -7.95 -28.79
C GLY A 1059 4.28 -9.29 -28.40
N TYR A 1060 2.98 -9.43 -28.64
CA TYR A 1060 2.27 -10.70 -28.51
C TYR A 1060 0.98 -10.71 -29.34
N PHE A 1061 0.52 -11.90 -29.70
CA PHE A 1061 -0.80 -12.12 -30.30
C PHE A 1061 -1.82 -12.56 -29.26
N LYS A 1062 -3.07 -12.11 -29.42
CA LYS A 1062 -4.21 -12.53 -28.62
C LYS A 1062 -5.45 -12.67 -29.50
N CYS A 1063 -6.28 -13.69 -29.25
CA CYS A 1063 -7.58 -13.83 -29.90
C CYS A 1063 -8.67 -13.31 -28.95
N ASP A 1064 -9.41 -12.28 -29.36
CA ASP A 1064 -10.32 -11.55 -28.46
C ASP A 1064 -11.66 -12.26 -28.22
N ASN A 1065 -12.09 -13.18 -29.10
CA ASN A 1065 -13.40 -13.85 -29.01
C ASN A 1065 -13.37 -15.39 -29.07
N LYS A 1066 -12.26 -16.02 -29.51
CA LYS A 1066 -12.13 -17.49 -29.64
C LYS A 1066 -10.78 -17.99 -29.17
N LYS A 1067 -10.67 -18.35 -27.89
CA LYS A 1067 -9.41 -18.73 -27.23
C LYS A 1067 -8.74 -19.95 -27.87
N ASP A 1068 -9.53 -20.95 -28.27
CA ASP A 1068 -9.04 -22.20 -28.88
C ASP A 1068 -8.43 -22.01 -30.27
N PHE A 1069 -8.51 -20.80 -30.83
CA PHE A 1069 -7.85 -20.45 -32.08
C PHE A 1069 -6.34 -20.24 -31.91
N LEU A 1070 -5.89 -19.68 -30.78
CA LEU A 1070 -4.47 -19.34 -30.56
C LEU A 1070 -3.52 -20.54 -30.67
N PRO A 1071 -3.80 -21.73 -30.08
CA PRO A 1071 -2.94 -22.89 -30.24
C PRO A 1071 -2.75 -23.37 -31.69
N LEU A 1072 -3.61 -22.93 -32.61
CA LEU A 1072 -3.56 -23.32 -34.03
C LEU A 1072 -2.67 -22.39 -34.86
N LEU A 1073 -2.30 -21.21 -34.33
CA LEU A 1073 -1.39 -20.29 -34.98
C LEU A 1073 0.05 -20.79 -34.85
N LYS A 1074 0.86 -20.48 -35.86
CA LYS A 1074 2.32 -20.66 -35.80
C LYS A 1074 2.99 -19.34 -36.13
N ALA A 1075 4.10 -19.04 -35.49
CA ALA A 1075 4.87 -17.83 -35.76
C ALA A 1075 6.37 -18.16 -35.83
N ALA A 1076 7.09 -17.49 -36.73
CA ALA A 1076 8.52 -17.67 -36.94
C ALA A 1076 9.17 -16.39 -37.50
N PHE A 1077 10.48 -16.21 -37.29
CA PHE A 1077 11.22 -15.09 -37.89
C PHE A 1077 11.64 -15.32 -39.34
N VAL A 1078 11.59 -16.56 -39.81
CA VAL A 1078 11.98 -16.94 -41.18
C VAL A 1078 10.78 -17.59 -41.84
N ASN A 1079 10.56 -17.30 -43.12
CA ASN A 1079 9.46 -17.89 -43.89
C ASN A 1079 9.61 -19.42 -43.95
N PRO A 1080 8.70 -20.19 -43.33
CA PRO A 1080 8.83 -21.64 -43.30
C PRO A 1080 8.58 -22.31 -44.65
N GLU A 1081 8.02 -21.59 -45.63
CA GLU A 1081 7.83 -22.07 -47.01
C GLU A 1081 9.07 -21.86 -47.90
N THR A 1082 10.11 -21.20 -47.39
CA THR A 1082 11.39 -21.00 -48.12
C THR A 1082 12.49 -21.99 -47.75
N LYS A 1083 12.17 -23.04 -46.97
CA LYS A 1083 13.09 -24.11 -46.58
C LYS A 1083 12.96 -25.35 -47.45
#